data_AF-A0A965ZM81-F1
#
_entry.id   AF-A0A965ZM81-F1
#
_cell.length_a   1.000
_cell.length_b   1.000
_cell.length_c   1.000
_cell.angle_alpha   90.00
_cell.angle_beta   90.00
_cell.angle_gamma   90.00
#
_symmetry.space_group_name_H-M   'P 1'
#
loop_
_entity.id
_entity.type
_entity.pdbx_description
1 polymer ?
#
loop_
_entity_poly.entity_id
_entity_poly.type
_entity_poly.pdbx_seq_one_letter_code
_entity_poly.pdbx_strand_id
1 'polypeptide(L)'
;MRIYFEDRNHREKREESFLFHAEISPDQVIIRETPFGIQFKLGKDFQLANKPGTPALPSKIIRVALPADAMNIEVLATVKKTYVLTKKPVFIMPVPNYQIAADHDHLHDKSGGGERKKWGRAMRSEPYMLRSIPSPKPKMVFRAKEYDHFLQNPPPVAEYVSEVLIGNNKMVNIRVHPVTLNAESIPQLNQVIEVKVKYQRLGDTAYDRKSIIRSRSNNDAVSKVLINHLKDKVINPREVIDLREHFPFYRQYDYLIITDNNVWDSDKITSKRMVGDNKTVFEKLAAWKRQKGLSATVVAVTDIVNGLYGDFKTGAVDLQEVLRNFLKFAHASWGVTWCLLGGDVEIIPVRQVAGEIRGDVNEQTVNDPPNDNEAFWATTFMKIKVVSLGEWFTIYDNYLRLTNQQTGQLIPQKAPAVSLSQIVLEKYKQLPSGVFESTTQFRDRLGWYFCTDETYMHWSSTPTNFVRVDGPAAIIHAQLRFHYTWNTIPTDMYYSSLVGPNYSVPGKHDWDFNNNRIYGQHEGKLAFDPINWHSDIIVGRAPVSSPGDAETFVNKVIAYEKFHTENGTPLDRNYLDKMLLVSSNWGGRFGYWGSATNPPPAGSYYTQADQKRAILQTTDDVAIDWNWELLSWIDDDNVSEIPYNAGAGPFHKGWFFAKSPTDLSPAVLHIVLPFGIHFDFPMVTHTIVIYGTDAEIQPNHFVLDSKDADGSMMDQEALREQVDAEIAILKRFNRLYEDVDSLSPANLSAAPVSRLNDAVLTAALNEGQHFLSLSGHGNQGGCCGVDDNKAADSANGTNYFITFADSCLTNGFDAADSMSEFMLNNGGGGAVAYVGHTRFSWIGLGDDFQREFFHTLVNTHHVGLMHDSRFTLLTDPDDHYQKWSILALNLLGDPEMEIWTRKPITLLTSVFFLKDKLYVKAYNKDDLARNAIKKLSVKVHLDERVYHLEPDEEGGIGFDRDWLKNENILLTVSAPGSLPFQLTSMNLNELAGKELTSELLMLDEWLRAVPEQTQSNCHGSSGQENQGQTVQMTHYPAAE
;
A
#
# COMPACT_ATOMS: atom_id res chain seq x y z
N MET A 1 10.57 28.93 3.26
CA MET A 1 9.96 29.41 4.52
C MET A 1 10.90 29.09 5.68
N ARG A 2 11.26 30.09 6.48
CA ARG A 2 12.02 29.93 7.73
C ARG A 2 11.03 30.01 8.90
N ILE A 3 11.25 29.21 9.94
CA ILE A 3 10.43 29.22 11.17
C ILE A 3 11.34 29.49 12.37
N TYR A 4 10.94 30.38 13.26
CA TYR A 4 11.67 30.65 14.50
C TYR A 4 10.74 31.05 15.65
N PHE A 5 11.17 30.74 16.88
CA PHE A 5 10.45 31.09 18.11
C PHE A 5 10.92 32.42 18.67
N GLU A 6 10.03 33.14 19.34
CA GLU A 6 10.40 34.29 20.17
C GLU A 6 10.69 33.81 21.61
N ASP A 7 11.72 34.35 22.26
CA ASP A 7 12.16 33.91 23.59
C ASP A 7 11.04 34.09 24.63
N ARG A 8 10.76 33.04 25.41
CA ARG A 8 9.64 32.96 26.37
C ARG A 8 9.78 33.99 27.50
N ASN A 9 8.88 34.97 27.55
CA ASN A 9 8.62 35.77 28.76
C ASN A 9 7.19 35.54 29.28
N HIS A 10 7.11 35.16 30.56
CA HIS A 10 5.93 35.02 31.44
C HIS A 10 4.96 33.82 31.24
N ARG A 11 4.97 32.92 32.24
CA ARG A 11 3.91 31.96 32.55
C ARG A 11 2.88 32.61 33.48
N GLU A 12 1.65 32.83 33.01
CA GLU A 12 0.49 33.08 33.87
C GLU A 12 -0.25 31.77 34.19
N LYS A 13 -0.76 31.65 35.42
CA LYS A 13 -1.17 30.38 36.05
C LYS A 13 -2.54 29.85 35.59
N ARG A 14 -2.66 29.41 34.32
CA ARG A 14 -3.55 28.31 33.83
C ARG A 14 -3.69 28.23 32.30
N GLU A 15 -3.37 29.30 31.58
CA GLU A 15 -3.39 29.34 30.11
C GLU A 15 -1.94 29.34 29.61
N GLU A 16 -1.52 28.24 28.98
CA GLU A 16 -0.19 28.15 28.39
C GLU A 16 -0.25 28.63 26.93
N SER A 17 0.74 29.40 26.50
CA SER A 17 0.85 29.80 25.10
C SER A 17 2.30 29.93 24.66
N PHE A 18 2.54 29.71 23.37
CA PHE A 18 3.80 30.03 22.72
C PHE A 18 3.55 30.64 21.34
N LEU A 19 4.59 31.26 20.81
CA LEU A 19 4.54 32.02 19.57
C LEU A 19 5.72 31.64 18.68
N PHE A 20 5.44 31.49 17.40
CA PHE A 20 6.45 31.29 16.36
C PHE A 20 6.15 32.18 15.15
N HIS A 21 7.19 32.48 14.38
CA HIS A 21 7.12 33.26 13.17
C HIS A 21 7.38 32.36 11.96
N ALA A 22 6.57 32.50 10.91
CA ALA A 22 6.79 31.92 9.59
C ALA A 22 7.19 33.02 8.62
N GLU A 23 8.44 32.98 8.14
CA GLU A 23 9.00 33.95 7.19
C GLU A 23 9.12 33.34 5.79
N ILE A 24 8.48 33.97 4.79
CA ILE A 24 8.50 33.58 3.39
C ILE A 24 9.20 34.66 2.56
N SER A 25 10.21 34.23 1.79
CA SER A 25 10.94 35.12 0.90
C SER A 25 10.22 35.28 -0.44
N PRO A 26 10.12 36.51 -1.01
CA PRO A 26 9.38 36.77 -2.25
C PRO A 26 9.90 36.03 -3.48
N ASP A 27 11.19 35.74 -3.52
CA ASP A 27 11.86 34.98 -4.60
C ASP A 27 11.38 33.52 -4.68
N GLN A 28 10.72 33.01 -3.64
CA GLN A 28 10.15 31.66 -3.64
C GLN A 28 8.81 31.56 -4.39
N VAL A 29 8.18 32.70 -4.73
CA VAL A 29 6.88 32.73 -5.40
C VAL A 29 7.08 32.67 -6.92
N ILE A 30 6.64 31.57 -7.52
CA ILE A 30 6.58 31.43 -8.97
C ILE A 30 5.16 31.73 -9.43
N ILE A 31 5.02 32.68 -10.35
CA ILE A 31 3.75 33.06 -10.97
C ILE A 31 3.74 32.50 -12.39
N ARG A 32 2.72 31.69 -12.71
CA ARG A 32 2.55 31.09 -14.05
C ARG A 32 1.19 31.46 -14.61
N GLU A 33 1.16 31.92 -15.86
CA GLU A 33 -0.08 32.05 -16.62
C GLU A 33 -0.49 30.67 -17.16
N THR A 34 -1.77 30.34 -17.02
CA THR A 34 -2.39 29.14 -17.58
C THR A 34 -3.56 29.56 -18.47
N PRO A 35 -4.06 28.69 -19.38
CA PRO A 35 -5.28 28.96 -20.14
C PRO A 35 -6.52 29.26 -19.27
N PHE A 36 -6.43 29.03 -17.96
CA PHE A 36 -7.52 29.15 -17.02
C PHE A 36 -7.25 30.10 -15.84
N GLY A 37 -6.27 30.99 -15.97
CA GLY A 37 -5.93 31.99 -14.95
C GLY A 37 -4.49 31.90 -14.44
N ILE A 38 -4.20 32.69 -13.40
CA ILE A 38 -2.89 32.78 -12.75
C ILE A 38 -2.75 31.70 -11.68
N GLN A 39 -1.60 31.00 -11.69
CA GLN A 39 -1.21 30.05 -10.68
C GLN A 39 -0.04 30.60 -9.85
N PHE A 40 -0.14 30.49 -8.52
CA PHE A 40 0.93 30.80 -7.56
C PHE A 40 1.53 29.51 -7.01
N LYS A 41 2.84 29.31 -7.19
CA LYS A 41 3.59 28.18 -6.63
C LYS A 41 4.63 28.67 -5.62
N LEU A 42 4.82 27.89 -4.56
CA LEU A 42 5.78 28.14 -3.48
C LEU A 42 6.48 26.83 -3.13
N GLY A 43 7.74 26.62 -3.51
CA GLY A 43 8.50 25.41 -3.15
C GLY A 43 7.80 24.07 -3.47
N LYS A 44 8.36 22.96 -2.97
CA LYS A 44 7.75 21.61 -3.12
C LYS A 44 6.83 21.26 -1.94
N ASP A 45 7.06 21.83 -0.75
CA ASP A 45 6.32 21.50 0.47
C ASP A 45 4.96 22.21 0.62
N PHE A 46 4.53 22.99 -0.37
CA PHE A 46 3.25 23.71 -0.30
C PHE A 46 2.21 23.03 -1.19
N GLN A 47 1.02 22.81 -0.63
CA GLN A 47 -0.10 22.16 -1.28
C GLN A 47 -1.24 23.16 -1.54
N LEU A 48 -2.09 22.83 -2.52
CA LEU A 48 -3.34 23.56 -2.79
C LEU A 48 -4.43 23.02 -1.87
N ALA A 49 -4.68 23.70 -0.75
CA ALA A 49 -5.53 23.15 0.31
C ALA A 49 -6.97 23.68 0.33
N ASN A 50 -7.36 24.52 -0.64
CA ASN A 50 -8.72 25.06 -0.68
C ASN A 50 -9.68 24.11 -1.43
N LYS A 51 -10.99 24.25 -1.20
CA LYS A 51 -12.02 23.42 -1.84
C LYS A 51 -11.97 23.54 -3.38
N PRO A 52 -12.28 22.46 -4.13
CA PRO A 52 -12.49 22.52 -5.57
C PRO A 52 -13.35 23.71 -6.01
N GLY A 53 -12.90 24.43 -7.04
CA GLY A 53 -13.61 25.61 -7.55
C GLY A 53 -13.34 26.93 -6.81
N THR A 54 -12.65 26.92 -5.67
CA THR A 54 -12.16 28.16 -5.01
C THR A 54 -10.77 28.57 -5.53
N PRO A 55 -10.27 29.80 -5.36
CA PRO A 55 -8.93 30.19 -5.80
C PRO A 55 -7.79 29.25 -5.31
N ALA A 56 -6.94 28.81 -6.24
CA ALA A 56 -5.79 27.93 -5.97
C ALA A 56 -4.62 28.69 -5.30
N LEU A 57 -4.70 28.84 -3.98
CA LEU A 57 -3.64 29.46 -3.18
C LEU A 57 -2.80 28.39 -2.45
N PRO A 58 -1.46 28.51 -2.47
CA PRO A 58 -0.56 27.58 -1.78
C PRO A 58 -0.66 27.72 -0.25
N SER A 59 -0.57 26.60 0.45
CA SER A 59 -0.54 26.51 1.92
C SER A 59 0.41 25.41 2.40
N LYS A 60 0.83 25.43 3.67
CA LYS A 60 1.71 24.41 4.26
C LYS A 60 1.24 24.04 5.67
N ILE A 61 1.30 22.76 6.01
CA ILE A 61 1.06 22.27 7.37
C ILE A 61 2.36 22.37 8.18
N ILE A 62 2.25 22.95 9.37
CA ILE A 62 3.29 23.05 10.38
C ILE A 62 2.83 22.24 11.59
N ARG A 63 3.68 21.33 12.06
CA ARG A 63 3.41 20.49 13.23
C ARG A 63 4.07 21.06 14.49
N VAL A 64 3.32 21.14 15.58
CA VAL A 64 3.81 21.52 16.91
C VAL A 64 3.49 20.43 17.93
N ALA A 65 4.43 20.14 18.83
CA ALA A 65 4.20 19.27 19.98
C ALA A 65 3.59 20.06 21.14
N LEU A 66 2.55 19.51 21.76
CA LEU A 66 1.94 19.99 23.00
C LEU A 66 2.03 18.90 24.08
N PRO A 67 1.95 19.28 25.37
CA PRO A 67 1.73 18.30 26.43
C PRO A 67 0.50 17.44 26.14
N ALA A 68 0.53 16.14 26.47
CA ALA A 68 -0.59 15.23 26.18
C ALA A 68 -1.92 15.67 26.83
N ASP A 69 -1.86 16.39 27.94
CA ASP A 69 -2.99 16.94 28.68
C ASP A 69 -3.47 18.32 28.18
N ALA A 70 -2.94 18.81 27.05
CA ALA A 70 -3.37 20.06 26.45
C ALA A 70 -4.79 19.91 25.86
N MET A 71 -5.67 20.84 26.26
CA MET A 71 -7.05 20.97 25.81
C MET A 71 -7.37 22.42 25.43
N ASN A 72 -8.51 22.65 24.78
CA ASN A 72 -8.96 23.99 24.35
C ASN A 72 -7.89 24.73 23.55
N ILE A 73 -7.35 24.06 22.53
CA ILE A 73 -6.26 24.58 21.71
C ILE A 73 -6.83 25.65 20.77
N GLU A 74 -6.24 26.84 20.81
CA GLU A 74 -6.61 27.98 19.97
C GLU A 74 -5.39 28.46 19.19
N VAL A 75 -5.56 28.67 17.88
CA VAL A 75 -4.52 29.18 16.98
C VAL A 75 -4.91 30.59 16.55
N LEU A 76 -4.04 31.56 16.84
CA LEU A 76 -4.21 32.97 16.49
C LEU A 76 -3.06 33.39 15.57
N ALA A 77 -3.36 34.13 14.50
CA ALA A 77 -2.35 34.57 13.54
C ALA A 77 -2.40 36.07 13.28
N THR A 78 -1.24 36.72 13.18
CA THR A 78 -1.09 38.14 12.83
C THR A 78 -0.05 38.30 11.73
N VAL A 79 -0.36 39.04 10.68
CA VAL A 79 0.60 39.35 9.61
C VAL A 79 1.40 40.59 9.97
N LYS A 80 2.73 40.48 9.98
CA LYS A 80 3.63 41.62 10.29
C LYS A 80 4.15 42.31 9.03
N LYS A 81 4.24 41.58 7.92
CA LYS A 81 4.78 42.10 6.67
C LYS A 81 4.09 41.45 5.47
N THR A 82 3.69 42.27 4.51
CA THR A 82 2.96 41.84 3.32
C THR A 82 3.58 42.46 2.06
N TYR A 83 3.48 41.77 0.93
CA TYR A 83 3.96 42.21 -0.37
C TYR A 83 2.92 41.91 -1.45
N VAL A 84 2.54 42.92 -2.21
CA VAL A 84 1.52 42.79 -3.26
C VAL A 84 2.12 42.10 -4.49
N LEU A 85 1.49 41.03 -4.97
CA LEU A 85 2.01 40.21 -6.08
C LEU A 85 1.62 40.75 -7.46
N THR A 86 0.49 41.45 -7.58
CA THR A 86 0.01 42.01 -8.86
C THR A 86 -0.51 43.44 -8.69
N LYS A 87 -0.41 44.26 -9.75
CA LYS A 87 -0.89 45.66 -9.73
C LYS A 87 -2.41 45.81 -9.83
N LYS A 88 -3.10 44.74 -10.24
CA LYS A 88 -4.55 44.66 -10.46
C LYS A 88 -5.06 43.29 -10.00
N PRO A 89 -6.36 43.15 -9.72
CA PRO A 89 -6.96 41.84 -9.50
C PRO A 89 -6.66 40.93 -10.70
N VAL A 90 -6.35 39.67 -10.40
CA VAL A 90 -6.11 38.66 -11.41
C VAL A 90 -7.04 37.49 -11.16
N PHE A 91 -7.50 36.87 -12.24
CA PHE A 91 -8.26 35.64 -12.14
C PHE A 91 -7.31 34.52 -11.71
N ILE A 92 -7.38 34.13 -10.44
CA ILE A 92 -6.60 33.02 -9.90
C ILE A 92 -7.29 31.75 -10.37
N MET A 93 -6.51 30.84 -10.97
CA MET A 93 -7.03 29.56 -11.42
C MET A 93 -7.77 28.89 -10.25
N PRO A 94 -9.00 28.39 -10.44
CA PRO A 94 -9.68 27.63 -9.40
C PRO A 94 -8.85 26.40 -9.02
N VAL A 95 -8.92 25.99 -7.76
CA VAL A 95 -8.43 24.68 -7.33
C VAL A 95 -9.12 23.68 -8.25
N PRO A 96 -8.34 22.96 -9.08
CA PRO A 96 -8.90 21.92 -9.90
C PRO A 96 -9.70 21.00 -8.97
N ASN A 97 -10.86 20.52 -9.42
CA ASN A 97 -11.49 19.45 -8.67
C ASN A 97 -10.54 18.26 -8.75
N TYR A 98 -9.81 17.97 -7.68
CA TYR A 98 -9.20 16.65 -7.54
C TYR A 98 -10.40 15.69 -7.51
N GLN A 99 -10.68 15.08 -8.66
CA GLN A 99 -11.53 13.92 -8.67
C GLN A 99 -10.71 12.83 -7.98
N ILE A 100 -11.20 12.41 -6.83
CA ILE A 100 -10.95 11.05 -6.37
C ILE A 100 -11.51 10.13 -7.48
N ALA A 101 -10.90 8.98 -7.73
CA ALA A 101 -11.29 8.05 -8.81
C ALA A 101 -12.69 7.41 -8.63
N ALA A 102 -13.56 8.08 -7.89
CA ALA A 102 -14.88 7.68 -7.50
C ALA A 102 -15.67 8.95 -7.18
N ASP A 103 -16.38 9.55 -8.14
CA ASP A 103 -17.76 9.89 -7.83
C ASP A 103 -18.68 9.94 -9.04
N HIS A 104 -19.87 9.45 -8.75
CA HIS A 104 -21.07 9.27 -9.52
C HIS A 104 -21.49 10.53 -10.25
N ASP A 105 -21.51 10.47 -11.58
CA ASP A 105 -22.69 10.84 -12.35
C ASP A 105 -22.44 10.50 -13.83
N HIS A 106 -23.51 10.07 -14.50
CA HIS A 106 -23.59 9.65 -15.91
C HIS A 106 -23.56 8.14 -16.16
N LEU A 107 -24.58 7.44 -15.67
CA LEU A 107 -25.14 6.29 -16.39
C LEU A 107 -26.67 6.46 -16.51
N HIS A 108 -27.08 7.39 -17.38
CA HIS A 108 -28.33 7.23 -18.11
C HIS A 108 -28.00 6.48 -19.41
N ASP A 109 -28.32 5.19 -19.50
CA ASP A 109 -29.49 4.71 -20.24
C ASP A 109 -29.37 3.22 -20.59
N LYS A 110 -30.57 2.66 -20.68
CA LYS A 110 -31.05 1.33 -20.98
C LYS A 110 -30.31 0.63 -22.13
N SER A 111 -30.03 -0.65 -21.96
CA SER A 111 -30.78 -1.71 -22.65
C SER A 111 -30.14 -3.09 -22.50
N GLY A 112 -30.98 -4.13 -22.44
CA GLY A 112 -30.60 -5.49 -22.84
C GLY A 112 -30.44 -6.49 -21.71
N GLY A 113 -31.55 -6.91 -21.11
CA GLY A 113 -31.59 -8.14 -20.32
C GLY A 113 -31.40 -9.39 -21.19
N GLY A 114 -30.82 -10.44 -20.59
CA GLY A 114 -30.81 -11.78 -21.16
C GLY A 114 -29.68 -12.67 -20.62
N GLU A 115 -30.05 -13.66 -19.81
CA GLU A 115 -29.29 -14.92 -19.59
C GLU A 115 -28.13 -14.95 -18.57
N ARG A 116 -28.48 -14.65 -17.32
CA ARG A 116 -27.90 -15.33 -16.14
C ARG A 116 -28.21 -16.83 -16.18
N LYS A 117 -27.30 -17.68 -16.67
CA LYS A 117 -27.23 -19.12 -16.29
C LYS A 117 -25.96 -19.92 -16.66
N LYS A 118 -24.85 -19.28 -17.05
CA LYS A 118 -23.60 -20.00 -17.42
C LYS A 118 -22.30 -19.51 -16.74
N TRP A 119 -22.38 -18.90 -15.56
CA TRP A 119 -21.22 -18.27 -14.91
C TRP A 119 -20.27 -19.21 -14.14
N GLY A 120 -20.58 -20.51 -14.02
CA GLY A 120 -19.71 -21.49 -13.36
C GLY A 120 -18.67 -22.19 -14.25
N ARG A 121 -18.65 -21.92 -15.57
CA ARG A 121 -17.68 -22.51 -16.51
C ARG A 121 -17.06 -21.52 -17.51
N ALA A 122 -17.45 -20.26 -17.52
CA ALA A 122 -17.01 -19.25 -18.49
C ALA A 122 -15.91 -18.29 -17.99
N MET A 123 -15.34 -18.51 -16.80
CA MET A 123 -14.19 -17.74 -16.29
C MET A 123 -12.82 -18.28 -16.76
N ARG A 124 -12.79 -19.18 -17.75
CA ARG A 124 -11.53 -19.77 -18.26
C ARG A 124 -11.26 -19.55 -19.76
N SER A 125 -12.06 -18.76 -20.49
CA SER A 125 -11.89 -18.70 -21.95
C SER A 125 -12.45 -17.48 -22.71
N GLU A 126 -12.59 -16.29 -22.11
CA GLU A 126 -12.97 -15.09 -22.88
C GLU A 126 -11.87 -14.02 -22.76
N PRO A 127 -11.41 -13.42 -23.87
CA PRO A 127 -10.40 -12.36 -23.85
C PRO A 127 -11.00 -11.10 -23.22
N TYR A 128 -10.20 -10.48 -22.37
CA TYR A 128 -10.45 -9.23 -21.66
C TYR A 128 -11.19 -8.19 -22.50
N MET A 129 -12.42 -7.86 -22.14
CA MET A 129 -13.05 -6.59 -22.52
C MET A 129 -12.90 -5.63 -21.34
N LEU A 130 -11.82 -4.84 -21.38
CA LEU A 130 -11.59 -3.68 -20.53
C LEU A 130 -12.79 -2.74 -20.62
N ARG A 131 -13.50 -2.54 -19.51
CA ARG A 131 -14.30 -1.34 -19.31
C ARG A 131 -13.49 -0.38 -18.47
N SER A 132 -12.99 0.66 -19.10
CA SER A 132 -12.39 1.82 -18.47
C SER A 132 -13.50 2.77 -17.98
N ILE A 133 -13.33 3.27 -16.77
CA ILE A 133 -13.96 4.52 -16.33
C ILE A 133 -13.08 5.65 -16.89
N PRO A 134 -13.64 6.78 -17.37
CA PRO A 134 -12.86 7.89 -17.87
C PRO A 134 -11.76 8.30 -16.87
N SER A 135 -10.57 8.57 -17.39
CA SER A 135 -9.43 9.06 -16.63
C SER A 135 -9.85 10.24 -15.74
N PRO A 136 -9.47 10.26 -14.45
CA PRO A 136 -9.70 11.39 -13.57
C PRO A 136 -8.74 12.53 -13.95
N LYS A 137 -8.97 13.17 -15.09
CA LYS A 137 -8.47 14.53 -15.26
C LYS A 137 -9.22 15.38 -14.24
N PRO A 138 -8.54 16.23 -13.46
CA PRO A 138 -9.25 17.22 -12.68
C PRO A 138 -10.05 18.10 -13.64
N LYS A 139 -11.37 17.87 -13.72
CA LYS A 139 -12.25 18.80 -14.41
C LYS A 139 -12.08 20.14 -13.72
N MET A 140 -11.69 21.14 -14.48
CA MET A 140 -11.71 22.49 -13.97
C MET A 140 -13.17 22.94 -13.86
N VAL A 141 -13.76 22.68 -12.69
CA VAL A 141 -15.13 23.11 -12.40
C VAL A 141 -15.06 24.55 -11.92
N PHE A 142 -15.36 25.50 -12.80
CA PHE A 142 -15.58 26.88 -12.38
C PHE A 142 -16.92 26.97 -11.66
N ARG A 143 -16.89 26.91 -10.33
CA ARG A 143 -18.08 27.08 -9.50
C ARG A 143 -18.15 28.52 -9.02
N ALA A 144 -18.86 29.35 -9.78
CA ALA A 144 -18.94 30.79 -9.55
C ALA A 144 -19.35 31.14 -8.10
N LYS A 145 -20.28 30.38 -7.50
CA LYS A 145 -20.76 30.64 -6.13
C LYS A 145 -19.69 30.39 -5.06
N GLU A 146 -18.92 29.31 -5.18
CA GLU A 146 -17.85 28.96 -4.24
C GLU A 146 -16.65 29.90 -4.41
N TYR A 147 -16.34 30.28 -5.64
CA TYR A 147 -15.34 31.31 -5.92
C TYR A 147 -15.76 32.66 -5.31
N ASP A 148 -17.01 33.09 -5.51
CA ASP A 148 -17.55 34.31 -4.93
C ASP A 148 -17.60 34.26 -3.39
N HIS A 149 -18.00 33.13 -2.82
CA HIS A 149 -18.00 32.93 -1.37
C HIS A 149 -16.59 33.03 -0.78
N PHE A 150 -15.59 32.44 -1.45
CA PHE A 150 -14.20 32.56 -1.04
C PHE A 150 -13.72 34.02 -1.08
N LEU A 151 -14.08 34.78 -2.12
CA LEU A 151 -13.75 36.20 -2.20
C LEU A 151 -14.40 37.01 -1.07
N GLN A 152 -15.59 36.62 -0.63
CA GLN A 152 -16.31 37.26 0.48
C GLN A 152 -15.78 36.82 1.86
N ASN A 153 -15.29 35.59 1.99
CA ASN A 153 -14.85 34.97 3.25
C ASN A 153 -13.53 34.22 3.06
N PRO A 154 -12.40 34.93 2.86
CA PRO A 154 -11.10 34.29 2.69
C PRO A 154 -10.66 33.56 3.97
N PRO A 155 -9.94 32.43 3.85
CA PRO A 155 -9.44 31.70 5.02
C PRO A 155 -8.47 32.55 5.84
N PRO A 156 -8.38 32.31 7.16
CA PRO A 156 -7.41 32.99 8.00
C PRO A 156 -5.98 32.62 7.59
N VAL A 157 -5.02 33.47 7.92
CA VAL A 157 -3.62 33.30 7.50
C VAL A 157 -2.94 32.09 8.16
N ALA A 158 -3.45 31.65 9.31
CA ALA A 158 -3.20 30.32 9.84
C ALA A 158 -4.43 29.76 10.57
N GLU A 159 -4.61 28.45 10.54
CA GLU A 159 -5.73 27.75 11.18
C GLU A 159 -5.30 26.43 11.83
N TYR A 160 -6.01 26.04 12.88
CA TYR A 160 -5.94 24.71 13.48
C TYR A 160 -6.57 23.69 12.52
N VAL A 161 -5.90 22.57 12.27
CA VAL A 161 -6.39 21.51 11.37
C VAL A 161 -6.81 20.27 12.16
N SER A 162 -5.87 19.65 12.87
CA SER A 162 -6.09 18.38 13.57
C SER A 162 -5.08 18.16 14.69
N GLU A 163 -5.34 17.18 15.56
CA GLU A 163 -4.38 16.69 16.55
C GLU A 163 -4.17 15.18 16.43
N VAL A 164 -2.96 14.72 16.70
CA VAL A 164 -2.56 13.29 16.71
C VAL A 164 -1.78 13.02 17.99
N LEU A 165 -2.03 11.90 18.66
CA LEU A 165 -1.28 11.48 19.84
C LEU A 165 -0.32 10.34 19.47
N ILE A 166 0.99 10.55 19.65
CA ILE A 166 2.03 9.54 19.32
C ILE A 166 2.97 9.37 20.50
N GLY A 167 3.02 8.17 21.12
CA GLY A 167 3.95 7.90 22.22
C GLY A 167 3.83 8.89 23.39
N ASN A 168 2.59 9.28 23.73
CA ASN A 168 2.26 10.31 24.74
C ASN A 168 2.74 11.74 24.39
N ASN A 169 3.02 12.02 23.12
CA ASN A 169 3.24 13.36 22.59
C ASN A 169 2.02 13.77 21.78
N LYS A 170 1.33 14.84 22.17
CA LYS A 170 0.22 15.39 21.39
C LYS A 170 0.78 16.32 20.32
N MET A 171 0.42 16.09 19.07
CA MET A 171 0.93 16.77 17.90
C MET A 171 -0.21 17.54 17.27
N VAL A 172 -0.06 18.85 17.06
CA VAL A 172 -1.08 19.69 16.46
C VAL A 172 -0.63 20.14 15.08
N ASN A 173 -1.48 19.88 14.08
CA ASN A 173 -1.30 20.33 12.71
C ASN A 173 -1.91 21.73 12.55
N ILE A 174 -1.08 22.70 12.16
CA ILE A 174 -1.46 24.09 11.91
C ILE A 174 -1.22 24.40 10.43
N ARG A 175 -2.25 24.78 9.69
CA ARG A 175 -2.11 25.19 8.29
C ARG A 175 -1.80 26.68 8.22
N VAL A 176 -0.83 27.05 7.40
CA VAL A 176 -0.43 28.44 7.14
C VAL A 176 -0.64 28.77 5.68
N HIS A 177 -1.23 29.94 5.39
CA HIS A 177 -1.53 30.47 4.06
C HIS A 177 -0.64 31.69 3.73
N PRO A 178 0.52 31.51 3.10
CA PRO A 178 1.42 32.61 2.75
C PRO A 178 0.83 33.58 1.73
N VAL A 179 0.00 33.11 0.81
CA VAL A 179 -0.62 33.94 -0.22
C VAL A 179 -2.11 34.09 0.11
N THR A 180 -2.56 35.33 0.28
CA THR A 180 -3.97 35.65 0.51
C THR A 180 -4.44 36.73 -0.46
N LEU A 181 -5.75 37.02 -0.46
CA LEU A 181 -6.33 38.15 -1.18
C LEU A 181 -6.60 39.30 -0.21
N ASN A 182 -6.36 40.54 -0.65
CA ASN A 182 -6.77 41.73 0.09
C ASN A 182 -8.26 42.07 -0.18
N ALA A 183 -8.76 43.17 0.40
CA ALA A 183 -10.16 43.59 0.25
C ALA A 183 -10.56 43.92 -1.20
N GLU A 184 -9.60 44.25 -2.07
CA GLU A 184 -9.80 44.50 -3.50
C GLU A 184 -9.56 43.26 -4.39
N SER A 185 -9.47 42.06 -3.80
CA SER A 185 -9.16 40.80 -4.50
C SER A 185 -7.80 40.79 -5.20
N ILE A 186 -6.85 41.56 -4.69
CA ILE A 186 -5.46 41.57 -5.17
C ILE A 186 -4.65 40.56 -4.35
N PRO A 187 -3.94 39.61 -5.01
CA PRO A 187 -3.10 38.65 -4.31
C PRO A 187 -1.89 39.31 -3.65
N GLN A 188 -1.65 38.91 -2.41
CA GLN A 188 -0.56 39.40 -1.57
C GLN A 188 0.15 38.24 -0.88
N LEU A 189 1.48 38.33 -0.80
CA LEU A 189 2.33 37.45 -0.03
C LEU A 189 2.51 38.01 1.38
N ASN A 190 2.06 37.28 2.39
CA ASN A 190 2.32 37.53 3.80
C ASN A 190 3.73 37.02 4.12
N GLN A 191 4.73 37.89 4.01
CA GLN A 191 6.14 37.56 4.19
C GLN A 191 6.47 37.14 5.62
N VAL A 192 5.81 37.72 6.63
CA VAL A 192 6.06 37.39 8.03
C VAL A 192 4.71 37.19 8.71
N ILE A 193 4.44 35.94 9.08
CA ILE A 193 3.22 35.52 9.78
C ILE A 193 3.61 35.13 11.19
N GLU A 194 3.08 35.84 12.18
CA GLU A 194 3.20 35.51 13.59
C GLU A 194 2.04 34.59 13.98
N VAL A 195 2.34 33.41 14.51
CA VAL A 195 1.34 32.42 14.93
C VAL A 195 1.50 32.16 16.42
N LYS A 196 0.42 32.41 17.17
CA LYS A 196 0.32 32.15 18.61
C LYS A 196 -0.60 30.96 18.85
N VAL A 197 -0.09 29.96 19.56
CA VAL A 197 -0.83 28.77 19.97
C VAL A 197 -1.12 28.89 21.47
N LYS A 198 -2.39 28.80 21.85
CA LYS A 198 -2.86 28.80 23.24
C LYS A 198 -3.49 27.46 23.57
N TYR A 199 -3.35 27.02 24.81
CA TYR A 199 -3.99 25.81 25.33
C TYR A 199 -4.13 25.84 26.85
N GLN A 200 -5.00 25.00 27.38
CA GLN A 200 -5.21 24.78 28.81
C GLN A 200 -4.69 23.41 29.22
N ARG A 201 -4.20 23.29 30.47
CA ARG A 201 -3.74 22.03 31.06
C ARG A 201 -4.69 21.56 32.15
N LEU A 202 -4.95 20.25 32.18
CA LEU A 202 -5.84 19.62 33.17
C LEU A 202 -5.23 19.53 34.59
N GLY A 203 -3.91 19.74 34.73
CA GLY A 203 -3.21 19.64 36.01
C GLY A 203 -2.92 18.19 36.45
N ASP A 204 -2.02 18.04 37.43
CA ASP A 204 -1.36 16.77 37.80
C ASP A 204 -2.29 15.63 38.27
N THR A 205 -3.57 15.88 38.53
CA THR A 205 -4.49 14.89 39.12
C THR A 205 -5.26 14.04 38.11
N ALA A 206 -5.15 14.32 36.81
CA ALA A 206 -5.88 13.58 35.76
C ALA A 206 -5.00 12.65 34.90
N TYR A 207 -3.69 12.59 35.15
CA TYR A 207 -2.82 11.63 34.47
C TYR A 207 -3.05 10.23 35.06
N ASP A 208 -3.74 9.36 34.31
CA ASP A 208 -3.67 7.93 34.60
C ASP A 208 -2.25 7.46 34.31
N ARG A 209 -1.42 7.37 35.36
CA ARG A 209 -0.05 6.86 35.28
C ARG A 209 0.01 5.46 34.64
N LYS A 210 -1.13 4.75 34.52
CA LYS A 210 -1.22 3.47 33.82
C LYS A 210 -1.26 3.60 32.29
N SER A 211 -1.73 4.70 31.69
CA SER A 211 -1.70 4.88 30.23
C SER A 211 -0.29 5.21 29.72
N ILE A 212 0.47 6.01 30.47
CA ILE A 212 1.86 6.42 30.19
C ILE A 212 2.82 5.21 30.12
N ILE A 213 2.50 4.14 30.86
CA ILE A 213 3.30 2.91 30.93
C ILE A 213 3.05 2.00 29.71
N ARG A 214 1.95 2.18 28.96
CA ARG A 214 1.38 1.14 28.07
C ARG A 214 1.50 1.40 26.56
N SER A 215 2.06 2.53 26.12
CA SER A 215 2.23 2.88 24.69
C SER A 215 3.70 2.91 24.23
N ARG A 216 4.56 2.07 24.85
CA ARG A 216 6.01 2.08 24.64
C ARG A 216 6.44 0.89 23.79
N SER A 217 7.24 1.15 22.73
CA SER A 217 8.05 0.10 22.09
C SER A 217 9.23 -0.26 22.97
N ASN A 218 9.45 -1.55 23.23
CA ASN A 218 10.47 -2.02 24.17
C ASN A 218 11.90 -2.10 23.59
N ASN A 219 12.09 -1.76 22.31
CA ASN A 219 13.40 -1.63 21.69
C ASN A 219 13.92 -0.19 21.89
N ASP A 220 15.00 -0.02 22.66
CA ASP A 220 15.59 1.30 22.95
C ASP A 220 16.06 2.00 21.66
N ALA A 221 16.49 1.25 20.65
CA ALA A 221 16.83 1.80 19.33
C ALA A 221 15.57 2.26 18.57
N VAL A 222 14.51 1.44 18.51
CA VAL A 222 13.25 1.82 17.83
C VAL A 222 12.56 2.99 18.55
N SER A 223 12.54 2.99 19.88
CA SER A 223 12.04 4.12 20.67
C SER A 223 12.88 5.38 20.46
N LYS A 224 14.21 5.27 20.38
CA LYS A 224 15.08 6.40 20.01
C LYS A 224 14.77 6.91 18.60
N VAL A 225 14.61 6.02 17.63
CA VAL A 225 14.30 6.37 16.24
C VAL A 225 12.93 7.04 16.15
N LEU A 226 11.89 6.49 16.76
CA LEU A 226 10.55 7.09 16.81
C LEU A 226 10.57 8.48 17.46
N ILE A 227 11.24 8.64 18.61
CA ILE A 227 11.34 9.93 19.29
C ILE A 227 12.16 10.94 18.48
N ASN A 228 13.24 10.51 17.82
CA ASN A 228 14.02 11.37 16.93
C ASN A 228 13.19 11.79 15.71
N HIS A 229 12.47 10.87 15.10
CA HIS A 229 11.55 11.16 14.00
C HIS A 229 10.47 12.16 14.42
N LEU A 230 9.85 11.97 15.60
CA LEU A 230 8.88 12.93 16.14
C LEU A 230 9.49 14.32 16.34
N LYS A 231 10.73 14.39 16.83
CA LYS A 231 11.49 15.65 16.98
C LYS A 231 11.74 16.31 15.63
N ASP A 232 12.05 15.55 14.59
CA ASP A 232 12.31 16.07 13.24
C ASP A 232 11.03 16.60 12.57
N LYS A 233 9.86 16.04 12.91
CA LYS A 233 8.58 16.43 12.33
C LYS A 233 7.91 17.62 13.03
N VAL A 234 8.41 18.11 14.17
CA VAL A 234 7.84 19.29 14.86
C VAL A 234 8.80 20.47 14.86
N ILE A 235 8.23 21.68 14.92
CA ILE A 235 9.05 22.88 15.05
C ILE A 235 9.61 23.09 16.46
N ASN A 236 9.01 22.48 17.49
CA ASN A 236 9.45 22.56 18.90
C ASN A 236 9.89 21.19 19.47
N PRO A 237 10.99 20.61 18.96
CA PRO A 237 11.45 19.26 19.33
C PRO A 237 11.75 19.08 20.83
N ARG A 238 11.99 20.17 21.57
CA ARG A 238 12.25 20.13 23.02
C ARG A 238 11.02 19.74 23.84
N GLU A 239 9.81 19.94 23.30
CA GLU A 239 8.56 19.61 23.99
C GLU A 239 8.14 18.14 23.74
N VAL A 240 8.88 17.42 22.89
CA VAL A 240 8.70 15.97 22.71
C VAL A 240 9.31 15.25 23.92
N ILE A 241 8.46 14.64 24.73
CA ILE A 241 8.82 13.93 25.97
C ILE A 241 9.44 12.58 25.63
N ASP A 242 10.55 12.28 26.30
CA ASP A 242 11.24 11.00 26.22
C ASP A 242 10.98 10.15 27.48
N LEU A 243 10.12 9.14 27.34
CA LEU A 243 9.69 8.29 28.46
C LEU A 243 10.73 7.21 28.85
N ARG A 244 11.90 7.14 28.19
CA ARG A 244 12.93 6.12 28.45
C ARG A 244 13.57 6.22 29.84
N GLU A 245 13.58 7.41 30.45
CA GLU A 245 14.33 7.68 31.70
C GLU A 245 13.57 7.36 33.00
N HIS A 246 12.29 6.96 32.96
CA HIS A 246 11.42 7.05 34.15
C HIS A 246 10.83 5.74 34.73
N PHE A 247 10.86 4.56 34.07
CA PHE A 247 10.25 3.31 34.60
C PHE A 247 10.85 1.96 34.07
N PRO A 248 11.13 0.95 34.93
CA PRO A 248 11.57 -0.41 34.52
C PRO A 248 10.42 -1.45 34.42
N PHE A 249 10.50 -2.39 33.45
CA PHE A 249 9.54 -3.49 33.18
C PHE A 249 10.16 -4.88 33.38
N TYR A 250 9.33 -5.89 33.70
CA TYR A 250 9.68 -7.32 33.65
C TYR A 250 9.29 -7.89 32.28
N ARG A 251 10.26 -8.39 31.50
CA ARG A 251 10.07 -8.91 30.13
C ARG A 251 10.02 -10.44 30.12
N GLN A 252 9.03 -11.04 29.46
CA GLN A 252 8.96 -12.48 29.26
C GLN A 252 9.14 -12.87 27.78
N TYR A 253 8.43 -12.24 26.84
CA TYR A 253 8.54 -12.51 25.40
C TYR A 253 8.41 -11.21 24.57
N ASP A 254 9.33 -10.98 23.65
CA ASP A 254 9.33 -9.88 22.67
C ASP A 254 8.57 -10.25 21.38
N TYR A 255 8.69 -11.51 20.95
CA TYR A 255 8.16 -12.06 19.69
C TYR A 255 7.20 -13.23 19.94
N LEU A 256 6.01 -13.16 19.37
CA LEU A 256 4.95 -14.16 19.55
C LEU A 256 4.47 -14.70 18.20
N ILE A 257 4.45 -16.02 18.03
CA ILE A 257 3.75 -16.65 16.92
C ILE A 257 2.43 -17.23 17.44
N ILE A 258 1.31 -16.86 16.83
CA ILE A 258 0.00 -17.50 17.08
C ILE A 258 -0.32 -18.38 15.88
N THR A 259 -0.52 -19.67 16.10
CA THR A 259 -0.85 -20.67 15.06
C THR A 259 -1.84 -21.68 15.62
N ASP A 260 -2.34 -22.60 14.82
CA ASP A 260 -2.96 -23.83 15.35
C ASP A 260 -2.70 -25.02 14.44
N ASN A 261 -2.91 -26.22 14.99
CA ASN A 261 -2.91 -27.47 14.24
C ASN A 261 -4.32 -27.78 13.67
N ASN A 262 -5.30 -26.89 13.90
CA ASN A 262 -6.70 -27.05 13.51
C ASN A 262 -7.26 -25.84 12.75
N VAL A 263 -8.23 -26.12 11.89
CA VAL A 263 -9.19 -25.15 11.35
C VAL A 263 -10.26 -24.85 12.39
N TRP A 264 -10.73 -23.61 12.42
CA TRP A 264 -11.73 -23.12 13.38
C TRP A 264 -13.06 -22.71 12.74
N ASP A 265 -14.15 -22.89 13.50
CA ASP A 265 -15.41 -22.18 13.30
C ASP A 265 -15.34 -20.94 14.20
N SER A 266 -15.07 -19.78 13.61
CA SER A 266 -14.80 -18.53 14.33
C SER A 266 -16.01 -18.06 15.15
N ASP A 267 -17.22 -18.20 14.60
CA ASP A 267 -18.46 -17.74 15.24
C ASP A 267 -18.85 -18.63 16.41
N LYS A 268 -18.53 -19.93 16.35
CA LYS A 268 -18.81 -20.87 17.43
C LYS A 268 -17.66 -21.02 18.43
N ILE A 269 -16.47 -20.51 18.10
CA ILE A 269 -15.25 -20.64 18.90
C ILE A 269 -14.97 -22.14 19.17
N THR A 270 -14.99 -22.95 18.11
CA THR A 270 -14.76 -24.40 18.16
C THR A 270 -13.87 -24.87 17.02
N SER A 271 -12.95 -25.80 17.31
CA SER A 271 -12.18 -26.50 16.28
C SER A 271 -13.07 -27.36 15.39
N LYS A 272 -12.80 -27.37 14.07
CA LYS A 272 -13.54 -28.13 13.05
C LYS A 272 -12.81 -29.40 12.63
N ARG A 273 -11.53 -29.26 12.25
CA ARG A 273 -10.69 -30.37 11.77
C ARG A 273 -9.22 -30.06 11.99
N MET A 274 -8.41 -31.11 12.11
CA MET A 274 -6.96 -31.00 12.14
C MET A 274 -6.41 -30.70 10.73
N VAL A 275 -5.39 -29.86 10.65
CA VAL A 275 -4.64 -29.49 9.45
C VAL A 275 -3.29 -30.20 9.41
N GLY A 276 -2.65 -30.36 10.57
CA GLY A 276 -1.32 -30.95 10.73
C GLY A 276 -0.52 -30.20 11.79
N ASP A 277 0.76 -30.56 12.00
CA ASP A 277 1.56 -30.01 13.09
C ASP A 277 2.28 -28.69 12.74
N ASN A 278 1.51 -27.65 12.43
CA ASN A 278 2.02 -26.31 12.16
C ASN A 278 2.81 -25.74 13.34
N LYS A 279 2.37 -26.05 14.57
CA LYS A 279 3.03 -25.55 15.79
C LYS A 279 4.50 -25.94 15.85
N THR A 280 4.83 -27.20 15.53
CA THR A 280 6.23 -27.66 15.51
C THR A 280 7.04 -26.99 14.40
N VAL A 281 6.43 -26.75 13.24
CA VAL A 281 7.10 -26.03 12.13
C VAL A 281 7.45 -24.61 12.54
N PHE A 282 6.51 -23.86 13.12
CA PHE A 282 6.76 -22.49 13.59
C PHE A 282 7.73 -22.42 14.78
N GLU A 283 7.88 -23.50 15.56
CA GLU A 283 8.90 -23.56 16.62
C GLU A 283 10.32 -23.47 16.04
N LYS A 284 10.55 -23.92 14.79
CA LYS A 284 11.83 -23.70 14.09
C LYS A 284 12.13 -22.20 13.93
N LEU A 285 11.12 -21.41 13.53
CA LEU A 285 11.25 -19.95 13.39
C LEU A 285 11.47 -19.29 14.76
N ALA A 286 10.70 -19.66 15.78
CA ALA A 286 10.86 -19.13 17.13
C ALA A 286 12.27 -19.45 17.70
N ALA A 287 12.79 -20.66 17.46
CA ALA A 287 14.14 -21.03 17.85
C ALA A 287 15.20 -20.17 17.16
N TRP A 288 15.02 -19.87 15.87
CA TRP A 288 15.88 -18.93 15.16
C TRP A 288 15.82 -17.51 15.74
N LYS A 289 14.63 -16.98 16.04
CA LYS A 289 14.50 -15.67 16.70
C LYS A 289 15.19 -15.64 18.07
N ARG A 290 15.11 -16.73 18.85
CA ARG A 290 15.88 -16.88 20.10
C ARG A 290 17.39 -16.88 19.85
N GLN A 291 17.85 -17.52 18.78
CA GLN A 291 19.25 -17.50 18.39
C GLN A 291 19.74 -16.10 17.97
N LYS A 292 18.87 -15.28 17.34
CA LYS A 292 19.13 -13.85 17.05
C LYS A 292 19.19 -12.98 18.32
N GLY A 293 18.66 -13.47 19.45
CA GLY A 293 18.65 -12.77 20.73
C GLY A 293 17.29 -12.24 21.19
N LEU A 294 16.20 -12.58 20.48
CA LEU A 294 14.83 -12.22 20.90
C LEU A 294 14.26 -13.24 21.87
N SER A 295 13.48 -12.79 22.85
CA SER A 295 12.64 -13.71 23.61
C SER A 295 11.40 -14.07 22.79
N ALA A 296 11.34 -15.30 22.26
CA ALA A 296 10.29 -15.75 21.34
C ALA A 296 9.48 -16.94 21.87
N THR A 297 8.20 -17.03 21.50
CA THR A 297 7.34 -18.19 21.83
C THR A 297 6.28 -18.47 20.76
N VAL A 298 5.81 -19.72 20.69
CA VAL A 298 4.71 -20.17 19.83
C VAL A 298 3.53 -20.57 20.69
N VAL A 299 2.36 -20.00 20.42
CA VAL A 299 1.11 -20.24 21.15
C VAL A 299 0.06 -20.81 20.19
N ALA A 300 -0.62 -21.88 20.62
CA ALA A 300 -1.73 -22.44 19.87
C ALA A 300 -3.04 -21.68 20.17
N VAL A 301 -3.90 -21.47 19.16
CA VAL A 301 -5.28 -20.98 19.38
C VAL A 301 -6.03 -21.88 20.37
N THR A 302 -5.82 -23.19 20.28
CA THR A 302 -6.35 -24.22 21.18
C THR A 302 -5.99 -23.94 22.63
N ASP A 303 -4.75 -23.53 22.90
CA ASP A 303 -4.28 -23.23 24.26
C ASP A 303 -4.93 -21.96 24.80
N ILE A 304 -5.12 -20.94 23.95
CA ILE A 304 -5.83 -19.70 24.29
C ILE A 304 -7.29 -20.01 24.63
N VAL A 305 -7.99 -20.73 23.75
CA VAL A 305 -9.41 -21.06 23.90
C VAL A 305 -9.67 -21.97 25.10
N ASN A 306 -8.74 -22.89 25.41
CA ASN A 306 -8.84 -23.78 26.57
C ASN A 306 -8.45 -23.12 27.91
N GLY A 307 -8.04 -21.85 27.88
CA GLY A 307 -7.77 -21.05 29.07
C GLY A 307 -6.40 -21.29 29.70
N LEU A 308 -5.42 -21.83 28.97
CA LEU A 308 -4.07 -22.11 29.50
C LEU A 308 -3.39 -20.84 30.03
N TYR A 309 -3.67 -19.70 29.41
CA TYR A 309 -3.09 -18.39 29.76
C TYR A 309 -4.07 -17.45 30.48
N GLY A 310 -5.25 -17.96 30.84
CA GLY A 310 -6.37 -17.16 31.35
C GLY A 310 -7.61 -17.27 30.46
N ASP A 311 -8.74 -16.80 30.98
CA ASP A 311 -10.01 -16.82 30.27
C ASP A 311 -10.17 -15.58 29.38
N PHE A 312 -10.02 -15.77 28.08
CA PHE A 312 -10.26 -14.76 27.05
C PHE A 312 -11.56 -14.99 26.27
N LYS A 313 -12.28 -16.06 26.61
CA LYS A 313 -13.49 -16.51 25.92
C LYS A 313 -14.75 -15.92 26.56
N THR A 314 -14.76 -15.80 27.89
CA THR A 314 -15.92 -15.23 28.60
C THR A 314 -16.13 -13.79 28.17
N GLY A 315 -17.32 -13.51 27.62
CA GLY A 315 -17.70 -12.19 27.14
C GLY A 315 -17.26 -11.86 25.71
N ALA A 316 -16.48 -12.72 25.05
CA ALA A 316 -16.13 -12.55 23.64
C ALA A 316 -17.29 -13.02 22.72
N VAL A 317 -17.49 -12.32 21.61
CA VAL A 317 -18.54 -12.63 20.61
C VAL A 317 -18.09 -13.72 19.64
N ASP A 318 -16.81 -13.73 19.28
CA ASP A 318 -16.21 -14.63 18.30
C ASP A 318 -14.72 -14.90 18.58
N LEU A 319 -14.11 -15.79 17.78
CA LEU A 319 -12.71 -16.19 17.93
C LEU A 319 -11.74 -15.01 17.73
N GLN A 320 -12.03 -14.10 16.79
CA GLN A 320 -11.20 -12.93 16.55
C GLN A 320 -11.08 -12.07 17.82
N GLU A 321 -12.18 -11.85 18.54
CA GLU A 321 -12.15 -11.14 19.83
C GLU A 321 -11.40 -11.91 20.91
N VAL A 322 -11.52 -13.24 20.99
CA VAL A 322 -10.72 -14.07 21.91
C VAL A 322 -9.22 -13.87 21.67
N LEU A 323 -8.77 -13.94 20.41
CA LEU A 323 -7.37 -13.75 20.03
C LEU A 323 -6.89 -12.33 20.35
N ARG A 324 -7.71 -11.31 20.08
CA ARG A 324 -7.38 -9.92 20.40
C ARG A 324 -7.28 -9.68 21.92
N ASN A 325 -8.15 -10.29 22.72
CA ASN A 325 -8.11 -10.23 24.18
C ASN A 325 -6.86 -10.91 24.75
N PHE A 326 -6.45 -12.04 24.17
CA PHE A 326 -5.18 -12.67 24.50
C PHE A 326 -3.99 -11.78 24.15
N LEU A 327 -3.97 -11.16 22.95
CA LEU A 327 -2.90 -10.24 22.54
C LEU A 327 -2.78 -9.02 23.47
N LYS A 328 -3.91 -8.46 23.93
CA LYS A 328 -3.91 -7.41 24.96
C LYS A 328 -3.20 -7.85 26.24
N PHE A 329 -3.48 -9.07 26.71
CA PHE A 329 -2.80 -9.65 27.85
C PHE A 329 -1.32 -9.89 27.59
N ALA A 330 -0.96 -10.48 26.45
CA ALA A 330 0.41 -10.81 26.08
C ALA A 330 1.27 -9.53 25.94
N HIS A 331 0.73 -8.48 25.32
CA HIS A 331 1.37 -7.18 25.26
C HIS A 331 1.59 -6.59 26.66
N ALA A 332 0.53 -6.52 27.49
CA ALA A 332 0.60 -5.89 28.81
C ALA A 332 1.42 -6.67 29.84
N SER A 333 1.43 -8.01 29.77
CA SER A 333 1.96 -8.88 30.83
C SER A 333 3.28 -9.56 30.43
N TRP A 334 3.47 -9.89 29.15
CA TRP A 334 4.71 -10.52 28.67
C TRP A 334 5.67 -9.52 28.00
N GLY A 335 5.14 -8.39 27.51
CA GLY A 335 5.90 -7.36 26.79
C GLY A 335 5.97 -7.57 25.28
N VAL A 336 5.07 -8.40 24.72
CA VAL A 336 5.04 -8.72 23.27
C VAL A 336 4.99 -7.45 22.44
N THR A 337 5.90 -7.35 21.47
CA THR A 337 6.01 -6.23 20.53
C THR A 337 5.76 -6.68 19.10
N TRP A 338 6.15 -7.91 18.76
CA TRP A 338 5.99 -8.49 17.43
C TRP A 338 5.06 -9.69 17.50
N CYS A 339 4.11 -9.78 16.57
CA CYS A 339 3.23 -10.94 16.45
C CYS A 339 3.12 -11.42 15.00
N LEU A 340 3.50 -12.68 14.78
CA LEU A 340 3.23 -13.39 13.53
C LEU A 340 1.97 -14.24 13.68
N LEU A 341 0.99 -14.00 12.80
CA LEU A 341 -0.18 -14.85 12.64
C LEU A 341 0.18 -16.00 11.69
N GLY A 342 0.48 -17.17 12.25
CA GLY A 342 0.86 -18.38 11.53
C GLY A 342 -0.36 -19.18 11.08
N GLY A 343 -0.97 -18.77 9.97
CA GLY A 343 -2.11 -19.47 9.40
C GLY A 343 -2.92 -18.59 8.45
N ASP A 344 -3.54 -19.25 7.48
CA ASP A 344 -4.61 -18.66 6.66
C ASP A 344 -5.90 -18.44 7.49
N VAL A 345 -6.92 -17.80 6.92
CA VAL A 345 -8.11 -17.29 7.61
C VAL A 345 -8.96 -18.35 8.28
N GLU A 346 -8.84 -19.61 7.86
CA GLU A 346 -9.52 -20.74 8.51
C GLU A 346 -8.78 -21.23 9.77
N ILE A 347 -7.49 -20.91 9.93
CA ILE A 347 -6.70 -21.20 11.14
C ILE A 347 -6.69 -19.98 12.06
N ILE A 348 -6.30 -18.81 11.52
CA ILE A 348 -6.28 -17.53 12.22
C ILE A 348 -7.24 -16.56 11.51
N PRO A 349 -8.49 -16.41 12.00
CA PRO A 349 -9.49 -15.62 11.29
C PRO A 349 -9.09 -14.16 11.15
N VAL A 350 -9.40 -13.54 10.01
CA VAL A 350 -9.28 -12.10 9.81
C VAL A 350 -10.53 -11.37 10.32
N ARG A 351 -10.40 -10.10 10.70
CA ARG A 351 -11.55 -9.25 11.02
C ARG A 351 -11.99 -8.49 9.78
N GLN A 352 -13.28 -8.58 9.44
CA GLN A 352 -13.90 -7.65 8.50
C GLN A 352 -14.40 -6.40 9.22
N VAL A 353 -14.08 -5.24 8.66
CA VAL A 353 -14.47 -3.93 9.16
C VAL A 353 -15.24 -3.14 8.11
N ALA A 354 -16.10 -2.22 8.53
CA ALA A 354 -16.87 -1.39 7.62
C ALA A 354 -15.94 -0.43 6.85
N GLY A 355 -15.99 -0.51 5.52
CA GLY A 355 -15.44 0.50 4.63
C GLY A 355 -16.48 1.60 4.45
N GLU A 356 -16.13 2.83 4.80
CA GLU A 356 -17.04 3.99 4.77
C GLU A 356 -17.33 4.53 3.36
N ILE A 357 -17.00 3.76 2.32
CA ILE A 357 -17.12 4.18 0.93
C ILE A 357 -18.05 3.21 0.23
N ARG A 358 -18.98 3.73 -0.58
CA ARG A 358 -20.02 2.99 -1.33
C ARG A 358 -21.12 2.40 -0.45
N GLY A 359 -22.18 1.93 -1.12
CA GLY A 359 -23.37 1.39 -0.46
C GLY A 359 -24.39 2.47 -0.10
N ASP A 360 -24.09 3.73 -0.43
CA ASP A 360 -24.93 4.89 -0.11
C ASP A 360 -26.20 4.90 -0.94
N VAL A 361 -27.30 5.17 -0.26
CA VAL A 361 -28.59 5.36 -0.89
C VAL A 361 -28.87 6.86 -0.93
N ASN A 362 -29.01 7.40 -2.14
CA ASN A 362 -29.35 8.81 -2.35
C ASN A 362 -30.72 9.09 -1.73
N GLU A 363 -30.74 10.02 -0.79
CA GLU A 363 -31.93 10.33 -0.03
C GLU A 363 -32.93 11.22 -0.75
N GLN A 364 -34.20 11.09 -0.36
CA GLN A 364 -35.26 12.09 -0.52
C GLN A 364 -35.45 12.61 -1.94
N THR A 365 -35.53 11.66 -2.86
CA THR A 365 -36.03 11.94 -4.20
C THR A 365 -37.51 12.38 -4.15
N VAL A 366 -37.90 13.23 -5.08
CA VAL A 366 -39.31 13.56 -5.33
C VAL A 366 -40.01 12.47 -6.16
N ASN A 367 -39.27 11.48 -6.65
CA ASN A 367 -39.78 10.41 -7.50
C ASN A 367 -40.41 9.30 -6.65
N ASP A 368 -41.68 9.00 -6.92
CA ASP A 368 -42.38 7.82 -6.41
C ASP A 368 -42.95 7.01 -7.58
N PRO A 369 -42.39 5.82 -7.90
CA PRO A 369 -41.31 5.13 -7.20
C PRO A 369 -39.93 5.79 -7.39
N PRO A 370 -38.99 5.57 -6.45
CA PRO A 370 -37.63 6.13 -6.55
C PRO A 370 -36.85 5.56 -7.75
N ASN A 371 -35.93 6.35 -8.33
CA ASN A 371 -35.00 5.84 -9.35
C ASN A 371 -33.92 4.94 -8.73
N ASP A 372 -33.10 4.37 -9.60
CA ASP A 372 -31.96 3.54 -9.21
C ASP A 372 -31.07 4.27 -8.18
N ASN A 373 -30.81 3.61 -7.06
CA ASN A 373 -30.07 4.08 -5.88
C ASN A 373 -30.72 5.21 -5.08
N GLU A 374 -31.97 5.56 -5.35
CA GLU A 374 -32.71 6.57 -4.59
C GLU A 374 -33.63 5.94 -3.52
N ALA A 375 -33.95 6.74 -2.50
CA ALA A 375 -34.94 6.43 -1.49
C ALA A 375 -36.06 7.49 -1.38
N PHE A 376 -37.31 7.03 -1.29
CA PHE A 376 -38.50 7.85 -1.14
C PHE A 376 -39.21 7.59 0.20
N TRP A 377 -39.54 8.65 0.93
CA TRP A 377 -40.29 8.58 2.19
C TRP A 377 -41.80 8.52 1.95
N ALA A 378 -42.40 7.36 2.16
CA ALA A 378 -43.83 7.13 1.99
C ALA A 378 -44.65 7.47 3.25
N THR A 379 -44.23 8.49 4.02
CA THR A 379 -44.84 8.97 5.28
C THR A 379 -44.75 8.01 6.48
N THR A 380 -44.76 6.69 6.26
CA THR A 380 -44.71 5.66 7.32
C THR A 380 -43.59 4.64 7.14
N PHE A 381 -42.97 4.57 5.96
CA PHE A 381 -41.87 3.64 5.64
C PHE A 381 -41.01 4.23 4.51
N MET A 382 -39.80 3.70 4.31
CA MET A 382 -38.94 4.06 3.18
C MET A 382 -39.09 3.06 2.03
N LYS A 383 -39.18 3.59 0.80
CA LYS A 383 -39.01 2.85 -0.46
C LYS A 383 -37.58 3.07 -0.95
N ILE A 384 -36.86 2.02 -1.31
CA ILE A 384 -35.49 2.13 -1.84
C ILE A 384 -35.39 1.28 -3.11
N LYS A 385 -34.89 1.84 -4.21
CA LYS A 385 -34.56 1.05 -5.40
C LYS A 385 -33.05 0.81 -5.45
N VAL A 386 -32.64 -0.39 -5.08
CA VAL A 386 -31.24 -0.75 -4.84
C VAL A 386 -30.61 -1.33 -6.12
N VAL A 387 -29.82 -0.53 -6.86
CA VAL A 387 -29.27 -0.91 -8.17
C VAL A 387 -27.85 -0.36 -8.36
N SER A 388 -26.82 -1.19 -8.19
CA SER A 388 -25.42 -0.75 -8.36
C SER A 388 -25.01 0.34 -7.36
N LEU A 389 -25.26 0.12 -6.06
CA LEU A 389 -24.88 1.02 -4.95
C LEU A 389 -23.36 1.20 -4.75
N GLY A 390 -22.55 0.54 -5.59
CA GLY A 390 -21.10 0.58 -5.54
C GLY A 390 -20.48 -0.46 -6.46
N GLU A 391 -19.16 -0.49 -6.53
CA GLU A 391 -18.41 -1.49 -7.28
C GLU A 391 -18.80 -2.89 -6.84
N TRP A 392 -19.13 -3.72 -7.84
CA TRP A 392 -19.50 -5.13 -7.66
C TRP A 392 -20.65 -5.38 -6.69
N PHE A 393 -21.47 -4.34 -6.44
CA PHE A 393 -22.69 -4.47 -5.67
C PHE A 393 -23.67 -5.43 -6.34
N THR A 394 -24.27 -6.31 -5.54
CA THR A 394 -25.32 -7.21 -6.00
C THR A 394 -26.36 -7.45 -4.91
N ILE A 395 -27.64 -7.44 -5.28
CA ILE A 395 -28.76 -7.78 -4.38
C ILE A 395 -28.70 -9.24 -3.89
N TYR A 396 -27.88 -10.08 -4.51
CA TYR A 396 -27.66 -11.47 -4.11
C TYR A 396 -26.45 -11.64 -3.17
N ASP A 397 -25.87 -10.54 -2.69
CA ASP A 397 -24.78 -10.59 -1.73
C ASP A 397 -25.29 -11.20 -0.40
N ASN A 398 -24.54 -12.16 0.13
CA ASN A 398 -24.90 -12.86 1.37
C ASN A 398 -24.62 -12.01 2.62
N TYR A 399 -23.86 -10.92 2.48
CA TYR A 399 -23.45 -10.01 3.55
C TYR A 399 -24.26 -8.70 3.56
N LEU A 400 -25.44 -8.63 2.96
CA LEU A 400 -26.23 -7.38 3.02
C LEU A 400 -26.63 -7.01 4.46
N ARG A 401 -26.18 -5.84 4.92
CA ARG A 401 -26.59 -5.18 6.17
C ARG A 401 -26.96 -3.74 5.87
N LEU A 402 -27.91 -3.17 6.61
CA LEU A 402 -28.39 -1.81 6.40
C LEU A 402 -28.22 -1.01 7.68
N THR A 403 -27.62 0.17 7.60
CA THR A 403 -27.44 1.05 8.76
C THR A 403 -27.94 2.45 8.49
N ASN A 404 -28.38 3.13 9.53
CA ASN A 404 -28.53 4.58 9.53
C ASN A 404 -27.14 5.22 9.57
N GLN A 405 -26.82 6.05 8.58
CA GLN A 405 -25.50 6.65 8.39
C GLN A 405 -25.16 7.69 9.47
N GLN A 406 -26.16 8.33 10.08
CA GLN A 406 -25.95 9.37 11.09
C GLN A 406 -25.76 8.80 12.50
N THR A 407 -26.30 7.60 12.77
CA THR A 407 -26.28 7.00 14.11
C THR A 407 -25.49 5.70 14.19
N GLY A 408 -25.10 5.13 13.04
CA GLY A 408 -24.52 3.80 12.93
C GLY A 408 -25.51 2.67 13.23
N GLN A 409 -26.78 2.98 13.55
CA GLN A 409 -27.73 1.99 14.02
C GLN A 409 -28.07 0.98 12.93
N LEU A 410 -27.89 -0.32 13.24
CA LEU A 410 -28.28 -1.42 12.37
C LEU A 410 -29.81 -1.50 12.24
N ILE A 411 -30.27 -1.57 11.00
CA ILE A 411 -31.64 -1.88 10.62
C ILE A 411 -31.66 -3.36 10.21
N PRO A 412 -32.28 -4.25 11.00
CA PRO A 412 -32.19 -5.69 10.78
C PRO A 412 -32.95 -6.11 9.52
N GLN A 413 -32.44 -7.11 8.80
CA GLN A 413 -33.21 -7.74 7.72
C GLN A 413 -34.38 -8.53 8.31
N LYS A 414 -35.59 -8.32 7.80
CA LYS A 414 -36.76 -9.09 8.22
C LYS A 414 -36.81 -10.42 7.48
N ALA A 415 -36.73 -11.52 8.22
CA ALA A 415 -37.26 -12.80 7.79
C ALA A 415 -38.72 -12.93 8.24
N PRO A 416 -39.64 -13.47 7.43
CA PRO A 416 -40.94 -13.86 7.92
C PRO A 416 -40.78 -15.00 8.94
N ALA A 417 -41.53 -14.96 10.03
CA ALA A 417 -41.63 -16.08 10.96
C ALA A 417 -42.26 -17.27 10.21
N VAL A 418 -41.43 -18.21 9.77
CA VAL A 418 -41.72 -19.58 9.32
C VAL A 418 -43.03 -19.76 8.52
N SER A 419 -42.93 -19.81 7.19
CA SER A 419 -43.95 -20.49 6.37
C SER A 419 -43.82 -21.99 6.59
N LEU A 420 -44.52 -22.52 7.59
CA LEU A 420 -44.74 -23.95 7.69
C LEU A 420 -45.60 -24.39 6.50
N SER A 421 -45.18 -25.44 5.79
CA SER A 421 -45.98 -26.02 4.71
C SER A 421 -47.37 -26.37 5.23
N GLN A 422 -48.39 -26.27 4.37
CA GLN A 422 -49.80 -26.50 4.74
C GLN A 422 -50.04 -27.85 5.43
N ILE A 423 -49.16 -28.82 5.21
CA ILE A 423 -49.15 -30.16 5.84
C ILE A 423 -48.79 -30.11 7.34
N VAL A 424 -47.97 -29.16 7.78
CA VAL A 424 -47.63 -28.97 9.20
C VAL A 424 -48.73 -28.19 9.93
N LEU A 425 -49.41 -27.26 9.25
CA LEU A 425 -50.51 -26.46 9.81
C LEU A 425 -51.69 -27.29 10.31
N GLU A 426 -51.98 -28.45 9.70
CA GLU A 426 -53.04 -29.33 10.18
C GLU A 426 -52.69 -30.05 11.49
N LYS A 427 -51.39 -30.26 11.76
CA LYS A 427 -50.90 -30.99 12.94
C LYS A 427 -50.84 -30.11 14.21
N TYR A 428 -50.89 -28.78 14.06
CA TYR A 428 -50.69 -27.80 15.15
C TYR A 428 -51.91 -26.92 15.47
N LYS A 429 -53.14 -27.35 15.13
CA LYS A 429 -54.41 -26.65 15.44
C LYS A 429 -54.72 -26.44 16.94
N GLN A 430 -53.80 -26.78 17.85
CA GLN A 430 -53.99 -26.63 19.30
C GLN A 430 -53.08 -25.58 19.97
N LEU A 431 -52.27 -24.82 19.22
CA LEU A 431 -51.52 -23.70 19.80
C LEU A 431 -52.38 -22.41 19.79
N PRO A 432 -52.32 -21.58 20.87
CA PRO A 432 -53.04 -20.31 20.92
C PRO A 432 -52.63 -19.41 19.74
N SER A 433 -53.56 -18.60 19.24
CA SER A 433 -53.42 -17.69 18.09
C SER A 433 -52.35 -16.58 18.22
N GLY A 434 -51.52 -16.60 19.28
CA GLY A 434 -50.41 -15.68 19.49
C GLY A 434 -49.05 -16.13 18.94
N VAL A 435 -48.98 -17.26 18.21
CA VAL A 435 -47.70 -17.81 17.68
C VAL A 435 -47.29 -17.18 16.33
N PHE A 436 -48.18 -16.41 15.68
CA PHE A 436 -47.91 -15.81 14.37
C PHE A 436 -47.99 -14.28 14.42
N GLU A 437 -46.95 -13.60 13.94
CA GLU A 437 -46.90 -12.15 13.78
C GLU A 437 -47.93 -11.72 12.71
N SER A 438 -48.85 -10.82 13.04
CA SER A 438 -49.77 -10.23 12.05
C SER A 438 -49.02 -9.34 11.06
N THR A 439 -49.58 -9.09 9.87
CA THR A 439 -48.97 -8.19 8.86
C THR A 439 -48.71 -6.79 9.42
N THR A 440 -49.58 -6.29 10.31
CA THR A 440 -49.39 -5.00 10.98
C THR A 440 -48.21 -5.05 11.93
N GLN A 441 -48.12 -6.08 12.79
CA GLN A 441 -46.97 -6.26 13.69
C GLN A 441 -45.65 -6.43 12.92
N PHE A 442 -45.67 -7.17 11.80
CA PHE A 442 -44.50 -7.33 10.94
C PHE A 442 -44.06 -6.00 10.33
N ARG A 443 -45.01 -5.15 9.90
CA ARG A 443 -44.71 -3.81 9.36
C ARG A 443 -44.27 -2.83 10.45
N ASP A 444 -44.83 -2.89 11.65
CA ASP A 444 -44.45 -2.00 12.75
C ASP A 444 -43.06 -2.33 13.34
N ARG A 445 -42.61 -3.58 13.20
CA ARG A 445 -41.27 -4.00 13.61
C ARG A 445 -40.20 -3.31 12.77
N LEU A 446 -39.16 -2.78 13.42
CA LEU A 446 -38.00 -2.21 12.71
C LEU A 446 -37.35 -3.28 11.81
N GLY A 447 -37.08 -2.93 10.57
CA GLY A 447 -36.28 -3.76 9.66
C GLY A 447 -36.56 -3.51 8.19
N TRP A 448 -35.79 -4.19 7.32
CA TRP A 448 -35.92 -4.08 5.87
C TRP A 448 -36.16 -5.44 5.19
N TYR A 449 -36.78 -5.43 4.01
CA TYR A 449 -36.98 -6.63 3.19
C TYR A 449 -37.18 -6.33 1.70
N PHE A 450 -36.97 -7.33 0.85
CA PHE A 450 -37.20 -7.25 -0.60
C PHE A 450 -38.69 -7.31 -0.94
N CYS A 451 -39.12 -6.54 -1.92
CA CYS A 451 -40.49 -6.47 -2.41
C CYS A 451 -40.61 -7.00 -3.85
N THR A 452 -41.78 -7.49 -4.24
CA THR A 452 -41.97 -8.09 -5.58
C THR A 452 -41.87 -7.09 -6.73
N ASP A 453 -42.16 -5.82 -6.47
CA ASP A 453 -42.35 -4.78 -7.48
C ASP A 453 -42.22 -3.37 -6.88
N GLU A 454 -42.37 -2.37 -7.74
CA GLU A 454 -42.28 -0.93 -7.43
C GLU A 454 -43.40 -0.38 -6.53
N THR A 455 -44.38 -1.20 -6.13
CA THR A 455 -45.38 -0.78 -5.13
C THR A 455 -44.82 -0.80 -3.71
N TYR A 456 -43.78 -1.61 -3.45
CA TYR A 456 -43.21 -1.83 -2.11
C TYR A 456 -44.21 -2.38 -1.07
N MET A 457 -45.30 -3.01 -1.52
CA MET A 457 -46.38 -3.49 -0.63
C MET A 457 -46.28 -4.98 -0.29
N HIS A 458 -45.69 -5.77 -1.18
CA HIS A 458 -45.65 -7.23 -1.10
C HIS A 458 -44.22 -7.73 -0.93
N TRP A 459 -44.01 -8.54 0.11
CA TRP A 459 -42.73 -9.17 0.40
C TRP A 459 -42.34 -10.17 -0.69
N SER A 460 -41.05 -10.26 -0.98
CA SER A 460 -40.45 -11.22 -1.90
C SER A 460 -39.46 -12.12 -1.16
N SER A 461 -39.60 -13.44 -1.36
CA SER A 461 -38.65 -14.45 -0.88
C SER A 461 -37.35 -14.47 -1.68
N THR A 462 -37.41 -13.98 -2.92
CA THR A 462 -36.26 -13.85 -3.82
C THR A 462 -35.76 -12.42 -3.79
N PRO A 463 -34.44 -12.16 -3.71
CA PRO A 463 -33.93 -10.80 -3.80
C PRO A 463 -34.39 -10.08 -5.06
N THR A 464 -34.81 -8.83 -4.91
CA THR A 464 -35.20 -7.90 -5.98
C THR A 464 -34.54 -6.54 -5.74
N ASN A 465 -34.62 -5.63 -6.71
CA ASN A 465 -34.11 -4.27 -6.53
C ASN A 465 -35.02 -3.39 -5.65
N PHE A 466 -36.22 -3.87 -5.28
CA PHE A 466 -37.18 -3.08 -4.52
C PHE A 466 -37.06 -3.42 -3.04
N VAL A 467 -36.51 -2.51 -2.24
CA VAL A 467 -36.36 -2.69 -0.80
C VAL A 467 -37.31 -1.76 -0.04
N ARG A 468 -38.04 -2.33 0.91
CA ARG A 468 -38.85 -1.59 1.88
C ARG A 468 -38.16 -1.61 3.23
N VAL A 469 -38.16 -0.45 3.90
CA VAL A 469 -37.67 -0.30 5.28
C VAL A 469 -38.79 0.23 6.15
N ASP A 470 -39.19 -0.54 7.18
CA ASP A 470 -40.16 -0.09 8.16
C ASP A 470 -39.52 0.13 9.53
N GLY A 471 -40.16 0.99 10.34
CA GLY A 471 -39.75 1.30 11.70
C GLY A 471 -40.11 2.74 12.08
N PRO A 472 -39.72 3.18 13.28
CA PRO A 472 -39.93 4.56 13.71
C PRO A 472 -39.28 5.56 12.76
N ALA A 473 -40.01 6.62 12.38
CA ALA A 473 -39.52 7.65 11.45
C ALA A 473 -38.17 8.25 11.89
N ALA A 474 -37.94 8.43 13.19
CA ALA A 474 -36.67 8.95 13.72
C ALA A 474 -35.45 8.06 13.43
N ILE A 475 -35.65 6.80 13.05
CA ILE A 475 -34.57 5.84 12.72
C ILE A 475 -34.45 5.68 11.21
N ILE A 476 -35.59 5.53 10.51
CA ILE A 476 -35.59 5.12 9.10
C ILE A 476 -35.72 6.28 8.10
N HIS A 477 -36.21 7.46 8.53
CA HIS A 477 -36.27 8.66 7.69
C HIS A 477 -34.95 9.43 7.83
N ALA A 478 -33.88 8.83 7.31
CA ALA A 478 -32.49 9.30 7.42
C ALA A 478 -31.63 8.70 6.30
N GLN A 479 -30.34 9.10 6.22
CA GLN A 479 -29.40 8.56 5.24
C GLN A 479 -29.11 7.12 5.60
N LEU A 480 -29.21 6.24 4.61
CA LEU A 480 -29.02 4.80 4.80
C LEU A 480 -27.87 4.29 3.94
N ARG A 481 -27.10 3.37 4.50
CA ARG A 481 -25.99 2.70 3.82
C ARG A 481 -26.17 1.20 3.90
N PHE A 482 -26.03 0.54 2.75
CA PHE A 482 -25.82 -0.89 2.68
C PHE A 482 -24.35 -1.23 2.89
N HIS A 483 -24.06 -2.11 3.84
CA HIS A 483 -22.80 -2.83 3.93
C HIS A 483 -22.97 -4.15 3.17
N TYR A 484 -22.00 -4.47 2.34
CA TYR A 484 -21.93 -5.63 1.45
C TYR A 484 -20.47 -6.07 1.34
N THR A 485 -20.21 -7.22 0.72
CA THR A 485 -18.90 -7.90 0.79
C THR A 485 -17.73 -7.01 0.33
N TRP A 486 -17.96 -6.12 -0.64
CA TRP A 486 -16.90 -5.31 -1.25
C TRP A 486 -16.74 -3.91 -0.66
N ASN A 487 -17.65 -3.47 0.21
CA ASN A 487 -17.42 -2.31 1.08
C ASN A 487 -17.14 -2.69 2.53
N THR A 488 -16.82 -3.96 2.80
CA THR A 488 -16.16 -4.38 4.03
C THR A 488 -14.72 -4.80 3.75
N ILE A 489 -13.83 -4.48 4.69
CA ILE A 489 -12.39 -4.60 4.54
C ILE A 489 -11.86 -5.65 5.53
N PRO A 490 -11.28 -6.76 5.05
CA PRO A 490 -10.50 -7.68 5.87
C PRO A 490 -9.20 -7.01 6.27
N THR A 491 -8.91 -7.00 7.57
CA THR A 491 -7.71 -6.35 8.09
C THR A 491 -7.12 -7.08 9.30
N ASP A 492 -5.81 -7.27 9.28
CA ASP A 492 -5.03 -7.69 10.44
C ASP A 492 -4.67 -6.52 11.37
N MET A 493 -4.99 -5.27 10.96
CA MET A 493 -4.85 -4.10 11.84
C MET A 493 -5.63 -4.29 13.14
N TYR A 494 -6.74 -5.02 13.11
CA TYR A 494 -7.52 -5.38 14.30
C TYR A 494 -6.68 -6.06 15.40
N TYR A 495 -5.68 -6.85 15.03
CA TYR A 495 -4.75 -7.50 15.96
C TYR A 495 -3.55 -6.63 16.35
N SER A 496 -3.26 -5.58 15.58
CA SER A 496 -2.20 -4.60 15.89
C SER A 496 -2.68 -3.48 16.81
N SER A 497 -3.92 -3.03 16.63
CA SER A 497 -4.57 -1.96 17.38
C SER A 497 -5.35 -2.58 18.54
N LEU A 498 -4.73 -2.66 19.71
CA LEU A 498 -5.19 -3.40 20.87
C LEU A 498 -5.85 -2.50 21.92
N VAL A 499 -5.34 -1.29 22.13
CA VAL A 499 -5.75 -0.43 23.24
C VAL A 499 -6.58 0.73 22.70
N GLY A 500 -7.78 0.94 23.26
CA GLY A 500 -8.66 2.07 22.97
C GLY A 500 -9.18 2.75 24.24
N PRO A 501 -9.65 4.00 24.17
CA PRO A 501 -10.13 4.76 25.34
C PRO A 501 -11.30 4.08 26.07
N ASN A 502 -12.06 3.24 25.38
CA ASN A 502 -13.25 2.56 25.91
C ASN A 502 -13.03 1.08 26.24
N TYR A 503 -11.79 0.58 26.16
CA TYR A 503 -11.46 -0.83 26.37
C TYR A 503 -11.90 -1.36 27.75
N SER A 504 -11.80 -0.54 28.78
CA SER A 504 -12.13 -0.97 30.16
C SER A 504 -13.62 -0.84 30.49
N VAL A 505 -14.49 -0.51 29.53
CA VAL A 505 -15.92 -0.36 29.75
C VAL A 505 -16.61 -1.72 29.68
N PRO A 506 -17.20 -2.23 30.78
CA PRO A 506 -17.85 -3.55 30.78
C PRO A 506 -19.01 -3.61 29.78
N GLY A 507 -19.09 -4.72 29.02
CA GLY A 507 -20.15 -4.93 28.03
C GLY A 507 -20.02 -4.10 26.75
N LYS A 508 -18.86 -3.46 26.54
CA LYS A 508 -18.52 -2.76 25.30
C LYS A 508 -17.39 -3.52 24.60
N HIS A 509 -17.60 -3.79 23.32
CA HIS A 509 -16.61 -4.42 22.47
C HIS A 509 -15.86 -3.32 21.73
N ASP A 510 -14.54 -3.27 21.90
CA ASP A 510 -13.70 -2.37 21.12
C ASP A 510 -13.83 -2.71 19.64
N TRP A 511 -13.92 -1.70 18.77
CA TRP A 511 -14.27 -1.83 17.35
C TRP A 511 -15.72 -2.32 17.07
N ASP A 512 -16.57 -2.57 18.07
CA ASP A 512 -18.02 -2.82 17.91
C ASP A 512 -18.76 -2.25 19.13
N PHE A 513 -18.60 -0.96 19.34
CA PHE A 513 -19.01 -0.27 20.57
C PHE A 513 -20.53 -0.18 20.70
N ASN A 514 -21.23 -0.11 19.58
CA ASN A 514 -22.69 -0.15 19.54
C ASN A 514 -23.26 -1.59 19.53
N ASN A 515 -22.40 -2.61 19.53
CA ASN A 515 -22.72 -4.03 19.59
C ASN A 515 -23.70 -4.46 18.47
N ASN A 516 -23.45 -3.96 17.26
CA ASN A 516 -24.25 -4.24 16.08
C ASN A 516 -23.57 -5.26 15.14
N ARG A 517 -22.36 -5.73 15.47
CA ARG A 517 -21.52 -6.66 14.69
C ARG A 517 -21.04 -6.11 13.34
N ILE A 518 -21.08 -4.80 13.16
CA ILE A 518 -20.45 -4.09 12.05
C ILE A 518 -19.23 -3.42 12.66
N TYR A 519 -18.06 -4.00 12.45
CA TYR A 519 -16.87 -3.59 13.17
C TYR A 519 -16.24 -2.35 12.55
N GLY A 520 -15.71 -1.47 13.38
CA GLY A 520 -14.98 -0.29 12.96
C GLY A 520 -15.88 0.67 12.18
N GLN A 521 -17.16 0.76 12.52
CA GLN A 521 -18.10 1.62 11.85
C GLN A 521 -17.80 3.09 12.15
N HIS A 522 -17.71 3.91 11.10
CA HIS A 522 -17.49 5.35 11.20
C HIS A 522 -18.23 6.07 10.06
N GLU A 523 -18.37 7.39 10.18
CA GLU A 523 -18.72 8.31 9.09
C GLU A 523 -17.88 9.60 9.18
N GLY A 524 -16.75 9.64 8.50
CA GLY A 524 -15.82 10.77 8.54
C GLY A 524 -15.25 10.88 9.95
N LYS A 525 -15.34 12.05 10.58
CA LYS A 525 -14.98 12.23 12.00
C LYS A 525 -15.95 11.57 13.00
N LEU A 526 -17.14 11.15 12.55
CA LEU A 526 -18.11 10.48 13.43
C LEU A 526 -17.71 9.02 13.61
N ALA A 527 -16.96 8.71 14.66
CA ALA A 527 -16.62 7.32 15.00
C ALA A 527 -17.74 6.67 15.82
N PHE A 528 -18.59 5.84 15.20
CA PHE A 528 -19.57 5.02 15.92
C PHE A 528 -18.85 3.94 16.74
N ASP A 529 -17.82 3.36 16.13
CA ASP A 529 -16.84 2.51 16.78
C ASP A 529 -15.49 3.22 16.84
N PRO A 530 -14.96 3.51 18.05
CA PRO A 530 -13.70 4.20 18.19
C PRO A 530 -12.55 3.27 17.80
N ILE A 531 -11.92 3.59 16.67
CA ILE A 531 -10.67 2.98 16.19
C ILE A 531 -9.50 3.88 16.58
N ASN A 532 -8.45 3.29 17.13
CA ASN A 532 -7.15 3.94 17.24
C ASN A 532 -6.33 3.62 15.98
N TRP A 533 -6.07 4.66 15.18
CA TRP A 533 -5.35 4.59 13.91
C TRP A 533 -3.82 4.47 14.09
N HIS A 534 -3.39 3.58 14.98
CA HIS A 534 -2.00 3.21 15.20
C HIS A 534 -1.91 1.73 15.65
N SER A 535 -0.71 1.18 15.62
CA SER A 535 -0.40 -0.13 16.19
C SER A 535 0.09 -0.01 17.64
N ASP A 536 -0.30 -0.97 18.49
CA ASP A 536 0.28 -1.22 19.81
C ASP A 536 1.35 -2.32 19.73
N ILE A 537 1.14 -3.29 18.84
CA ILE A 537 2.09 -4.34 18.46
C ILE A 537 2.18 -4.43 16.94
N ILE A 538 3.34 -4.85 16.43
CA ILE A 538 3.57 -4.99 14.99
C ILE A 538 3.13 -6.38 14.55
N VAL A 539 2.25 -6.45 13.55
CA VAL A 539 1.62 -7.70 13.10
C VAL A 539 1.96 -7.98 11.65
N GLY A 540 2.23 -9.25 11.35
CA GLY A 540 2.28 -9.79 9.99
C GLY A 540 1.67 -11.19 9.97
N ARG A 541 1.36 -11.70 8.78
CA ARG A 541 0.71 -13.01 8.60
C ARG A 541 1.53 -13.94 7.71
N ALA A 542 1.65 -15.20 8.12
CA ALA A 542 2.05 -16.30 7.23
C ALA A 542 0.77 -16.96 6.69
N PRO A 543 0.42 -16.80 5.40
CA PRO A 543 -0.82 -17.33 4.82
C PRO A 543 -0.68 -18.83 4.53
N VAL A 544 -0.74 -19.65 5.58
CA VAL A 544 -0.43 -21.09 5.49
C VAL A 544 -1.63 -21.94 5.87
N SER A 545 -2.02 -22.85 4.98
CA SER A 545 -3.20 -23.71 5.14
C SER A 545 -2.81 -25.16 5.42
N SER A 546 -1.50 -25.47 5.42
CA SER A 546 -0.93 -26.79 5.72
C SER A 546 0.48 -26.71 6.33
N PRO A 547 1.01 -27.80 6.93
CA PRO A 547 2.39 -27.83 7.41
C PRO A 547 3.44 -27.66 6.30
N GLY A 548 3.12 -28.04 5.06
CA GLY A 548 4.02 -27.86 3.92
C GLY A 548 4.16 -26.39 3.52
N ASP A 549 3.06 -25.65 3.56
CA ASP A 549 3.06 -24.19 3.33
C ASP A 549 3.81 -23.48 4.47
N ALA A 550 3.55 -23.90 5.72
CA ALA A 550 4.28 -23.42 6.89
C ALA A 550 5.78 -23.67 6.79
N GLU A 551 6.20 -24.85 6.33
CA GLU A 551 7.62 -25.18 6.17
C GLU A 551 8.26 -24.35 5.06
N THR A 552 7.57 -24.16 3.94
CA THR A 552 8.02 -23.29 2.85
C THR A 552 8.22 -21.86 3.33
N PHE A 553 7.24 -21.28 4.02
CA PHE A 553 7.31 -19.93 4.58
C PHE A 553 8.47 -19.79 5.58
N VAL A 554 8.51 -20.68 6.58
CA VAL A 554 9.53 -20.63 7.66
C VAL A 554 10.94 -20.78 7.08
N ASN A 555 11.14 -21.71 6.13
CA ASN A 555 12.44 -21.93 5.51
C ASN A 555 12.90 -20.72 4.69
N LYS A 556 12.00 -20.03 3.97
CA LYS A 556 12.32 -18.79 3.27
C LYS A 556 12.76 -17.68 4.22
N VAL A 557 11.98 -17.42 5.27
CA VAL A 557 12.29 -16.37 6.25
C VAL A 557 13.64 -16.64 6.91
N ILE A 558 13.86 -17.86 7.40
CA ILE A 558 15.15 -18.25 8.02
C ILE A 558 16.27 -18.13 6.99
N ALA A 559 16.06 -18.56 5.75
CA ALA A 559 17.10 -18.52 4.73
C ALA A 559 17.51 -17.11 4.34
N TYR A 560 16.52 -16.22 4.20
CA TYR A 560 16.75 -14.81 3.94
C TYR A 560 17.49 -14.13 5.10
N GLU A 561 17.07 -14.32 6.35
CA GLU A 561 17.70 -13.70 7.52
C GLU A 561 19.10 -14.26 7.83
N LYS A 562 19.32 -15.57 7.66
CA LYS A 562 20.66 -16.18 7.79
C LYS A 562 21.55 -15.95 6.57
N PHE A 563 20.94 -15.53 5.46
CA PHE A 563 21.55 -15.51 4.15
C PHE A 563 22.09 -16.89 3.70
N HIS A 564 21.50 -17.97 4.20
CA HIS A 564 21.86 -19.37 3.91
C HIS A 564 20.62 -20.26 3.96
N THR A 565 20.48 -21.21 3.04
CA THR A 565 19.44 -22.24 3.10
C THR A 565 19.60 -23.16 4.32
N GLU A 566 18.59 -23.98 4.61
CA GLU A 566 18.62 -24.96 5.71
C GLU A 566 19.83 -25.93 5.61
N ASN A 567 20.25 -26.25 4.38
CA ASN A 567 21.40 -27.12 4.10
C ASN A 567 22.75 -26.38 4.16
N GLY A 568 22.77 -25.09 4.52
CA GLY A 568 23.97 -24.28 4.64
C GLY A 568 24.48 -23.67 3.32
N THR A 569 23.69 -23.71 2.24
CA THR A 569 24.07 -23.05 0.98
C THR A 569 23.86 -21.54 1.08
N PRO A 570 24.87 -20.69 0.87
CA PRO A 570 24.69 -19.23 0.90
C PRO A 570 23.80 -18.75 -0.25
N LEU A 571 23.02 -17.70 0.01
CA LEU A 571 22.24 -17.00 -1.02
C LEU A 571 23.16 -16.17 -1.93
N ASP A 572 22.67 -15.77 -3.12
CA ASP A 572 23.42 -14.87 -4.00
C ASP A 572 23.29 -13.41 -3.51
N ARG A 573 24.33 -12.86 -2.89
CA ARG A 573 24.32 -11.46 -2.44
C ARG A 573 24.16 -10.42 -3.56
N ASN A 574 24.30 -10.81 -4.83
CA ASN A 574 24.19 -9.86 -5.93
C ASN A 574 22.75 -9.47 -6.24
N TYR A 575 21.73 -10.24 -5.85
CA TYR A 575 20.34 -9.80 -6.09
C TYR A 575 19.93 -8.63 -5.19
N LEU A 576 20.61 -8.42 -4.05
CA LEU A 576 20.30 -7.40 -3.03
C LEU A 576 20.43 -5.93 -3.50
N ASP A 577 21.04 -5.66 -4.65
CA ASP A 577 21.13 -4.30 -5.20
C ASP A 577 20.12 -4.03 -6.32
N LYS A 578 19.21 -4.98 -6.56
CA LYS A 578 18.24 -4.93 -7.66
C LYS A 578 16.82 -4.64 -7.19
N MET A 579 16.12 -3.79 -7.94
CA MET A 579 14.70 -3.53 -7.77
C MET A 579 14.00 -3.60 -9.13
N LEU A 580 12.91 -4.35 -9.20
CA LEU A 580 12.04 -4.44 -10.37
C LEU A 580 10.80 -3.57 -10.16
N LEU A 581 10.60 -2.61 -11.07
CA LEU A 581 9.46 -1.69 -11.10
C LEU A 581 8.59 -2.08 -12.30
N VAL A 582 7.34 -2.46 -12.06
CA VAL A 582 6.39 -2.88 -13.10
C VAL A 582 5.16 -1.98 -13.07
N SER A 583 4.81 -1.44 -14.23
CA SER A 583 3.62 -0.60 -14.41
C SER A 583 2.79 -1.11 -15.58
N SER A 584 1.53 -1.42 -15.31
CA SER A 584 0.50 -1.53 -16.35
C SER A 584 -0.32 -0.25 -16.40
N ASN A 585 -0.81 0.12 -17.58
CA ASN A 585 -1.56 1.35 -17.78
C ASN A 585 -2.81 1.37 -16.91
N TRP A 586 -2.92 2.42 -16.09
CA TRP A 586 -4.04 2.65 -15.21
C TRP A 586 -5.16 3.44 -15.90
N GLY A 587 -4.82 4.31 -16.86
CA GLY A 587 -5.79 5.07 -17.65
C GLY A 587 -5.33 5.33 -19.09
N GLY A 588 -6.25 5.78 -19.94
CA GLY A 588 -5.88 6.44 -21.20
C GLY A 588 -5.47 5.55 -22.38
N ARG A 589 -5.59 4.22 -22.31
CA ARG A 589 -5.49 3.37 -23.51
C ARG A 589 -6.78 2.64 -23.82
N PHE A 590 -7.26 2.78 -25.06
CA PHE A 590 -8.41 2.06 -25.57
C PHE A 590 -8.01 1.25 -26.80
N GLY A 591 -8.07 -0.08 -26.67
CA GLY A 591 -7.86 -1.00 -27.78
C GLY A 591 -9.11 -1.14 -28.65
N TYR A 592 -8.90 -1.25 -29.96
CA TYR A 592 -9.95 -1.46 -30.95
C TYR A 592 -9.57 -2.62 -31.85
N TRP A 593 -10.37 -3.68 -31.81
CA TRP A 593 -10.15 -4.89 -32.60
C TRP A 593 -10.94 -4.87 -33.90
N GLY A 594 -10.47 -5.66 -34.88
CA GLY A 594 -11.05 -5.70 -36.22
C GLY A 594 -12.46 -6.28 -36.22
N SER A 595 -13.34 -5.64 -36.98
CA SER A 595 -14.71 -6.08 -37.26
C SER A 595 -14.90 -6.37 -38.75
N ALA A 596 -15.82 -7.28 -39.07
CA ALA A 596 -16.21 -7.56 -40.45
C ALA A 596 -17.32 -6.61 -40.98
N THR A 597 -17.88 -5.75 -40.13
CA THR A 597 -19.04 -4.89 -40.45
C THR A 597 -18.62 -3.47 -40.81
N ASN A 598 -19.34 -2.85 -41.75
CA ASN A 598 -19.12 -1.47 -42.19
C ASN A 598 -20.46 -0.69 -42.25
N PRO A 599 -20.66 0.35 -41.42
CA PRO A 599 -19.72 0.86 -40.42
C PRO A 599 -19.47 -0.14 -39.28
N PRO A 600 -18.28 -0.09 -38.64
CA PRO A 600 -17.99 -0.92 -37.48
C PRO A 600 -18.85 -0.52 -36.27
N PRO A 601 -19.22 -1.45 -35.36
CA PRO A 601 -19.86 -1.11 -34.10
C PRO A 601 -18.89 -0.33 -33.19
N ALA A 602 -19.45 0.40 -32.22
CA ALA A 602 -18.67 1.08 -31.18
C ALA A 602 -17.70 0.11 -30.48
N GLY A 603 -16.44 0.52 -30.31
CA GLY A 603 -15.37 -0.32 -29.75
C GLY A 603 -14.62 -1.19 -30.76
N SER A 604 -14.79 -0.95 -32.07
CA SER A 604 -14.10 -1.74 -33.11
C SER A 604 -13.70 -0.89 -34.32
N TYR A 605 -12.91 -1.48 -35.22
CA TYR A 605 -12.53 -0.86 -36.50
C TYR A 605 -12.82 -1.76 -37.70
N TYR A 606 -12.91 -1.18 -38.89
CA TYR A 606 -13.10 -1.87 -40.16
C TYR A 606 -12.07 -1.37 -41.19
N THR A 607 -11.31 -2.29 -41.80
CA THR A 607 -10.33 -1.96 -42.85
C THR A 607 -10.98 -1.95 -44.23
N GLN A 608 -10.80 -0.86 -44.98
CA GLN A 608 -11.13 -0.72 -46.41
C GLN A 608 -9.84 -0.70 -47.23
N ALA A 609 -9.30 -1.90 -47.50
CA ALA A 609 -8.01 -2.06 -48.18
C ALA A 609 -7.99 -1.44 -49.59
N ASP A 610 -9.11 -1.47 -50.31
CA ASP A 610 -9.28 -0.87 -51.63
C ASP A 610 -9.17 0.67 -51.61
N GLN A 611 -9.55 1.29 -50.49
CA GLN A 611 -9.46 2.73 -50.26
C GLN A 611 -8.24 3.14 -49.43
N LYS A 612 -7.36 2.18 -49.09
CA LYS A 612 -6.16 2.38 -48.25
C LYS A 612 -6.45 3.08 -46.92
N ARG A 613 -7.55 2.71 -46.27
CA ARG A 613 -7.96 3.30 -44.98
C ARG A 613 -8.57 2.30 -44.00
N ALA A 614 -8.63 2.68 -42.74
CA ALA A 614 -9.46 2.06 -41.72
C ALA A 614 -10.47 3.08 -41.15
N ILE A 615 -11.61 2.58 -40.72
CA ILE A 615 -12.66 3.35 -40.03
C ILE A 615 -12.78 2.77 -38.63
N LEU A 616 -12.71 3.60 -37.60
CA LEU A 616 -12.76 3.20 -36.20
C LEU A 616 -13.95 3.91 -35.54
N GLN A 617 -14.73 3.17 -34.75
CA GLN A 617 -15.75 3.75 -33.88
C GLN A 617 -15.34 3.60 -32.42
N THR A 618 -15.20 4.74 -31.75
CA THR A 618 -14.95 4.80 -30.31
C THR A 618 -16.19 4.36 -29.51
N THR A 619 -16.01 4.02 -28.24
CA THR A 619 -17.11 3.76 -27.30
C THR A 619 -17.51 5.04 -26.58
N ASP A 620 -18.68 5.04 -25.93
CA ASP A 620 -19.16 6.16 -25.11
C ASP A 620 -18.26 6.41 -23.87
N ASP A 621 -17.46 5.40 -23.49
CA ASP A 621 -16.50 5.48 -22.37
C ASP A 621 -15.23 6.28 -22.71
N VAL A 622 -14.97 6.53 -24.00
CA VAL A 622 -13.81 7.31 -24.45
C VAL A 622 -14.15 8.78 -24.37
N ALA A 623 -13.35 9.55 -23.62
CA ALA A 623 -13.52 11.00 -23.59
C ALA A 623 -13.27 11.59 -24.99
N ILE A 624 -14.31 12.20 -25.57
CA ILE A 624 -14.25 12.82 -26.89
C ILE A 624 -13.52 14.17 -26.77
N ASP A 625 -12.19 14.13 -26.73
CA ASP A 625 -11.32 15.31 -26.69
C ASP A 625 -10.09 15.20 -27.64
N TRP A 626 -9.16 16.14 -27.54
CA TRP A 626 -7.96 16.26 -28.39
C TRP A 626 -6.71 15.57 -27.84
N ASN A 627 -6.83 14.89 -26.70
CA ASN A 627 -5.70 14.38 -25.93
C ASN A 627 -5.24 12.98 -26.34
N TRP A 628 -5.58 12.57 -27.56
CA TRP A 628 -5.31 11.22 -28.03
C TRP A 628 -4.22 11.20 -29.10
N GLU A 629 -3.38 10.19 -29.02
CA GLU A 629 -2.53 9.67 -30.08
C GLU A 629 -3.14 8.35 -30.57
N LEU A 630 -2.92 8.05 -31.86
CA LEU A 630 -3.42 6.83 -32.46
C LEU A 630 -2.23 5.94 -32.78
N LEU A 631 -2.15 4.80 -32.10
CA LEU A 631 -1.14 3.78 -32.34
C LEU A 631 -1.74 2.63 -33.15
N SER A 632 -0.98 2.17 -34.13
CA SER A 632 -1.26 0.97 -34.90
C SER A 632 -0.36 -0.15 -34.37
N TRP A 633 -0.96 -1.14 -33.70
CA TRP A 633 -0.27 -2.28 -33.09
C TRP A 633 -0.19 -3.43 -34.10
N ILE A 634 0.89 -3.47 -34.87
CA ILE A 634 1.08 -4.47 -35.93
C ILE A 634 1.42 -5.83 -35.30
N ASP A 635 2.38 -5.83 -34.37
CA ASP A 635 2.76 -6.97 -33.52
C ASP A 635 3.42 -6.45 -32.22
N ASP A 636 3.81 -7.36 -31.32
CA ASP A 636 4.35 -7.02 -29.99
C ASP A 636 5.67 -6.22 -30.03
N ASP A 637 6.42 -6.31 -31.13
CA ASP A 637 7.70 -5.62 -31.33
C ASP A 637 7.57 -4.39 -32.27
N ASN A 638 6.42 -4.22 -32.92
CA ASN A 638 6.21 -3.23 -33.98
C ASN A 638 4.91 -2.44 -33.79
N VAL A 639 5.06 -1.27 -33.17
CA VAL A 639 3.98 -0.30 -32.94
C VAL A 639 4.30 0.99 -33.71
N SER A 640 3.34 1.47 -34.51
CA SER A 640 3.49 2.69 -35.32
C SER A 640 2.51 3.78 -34.86
N GLU A 641 3.03 4.95 -34.50
CA GLU A 641 2.20 6.14 -34.28
C GLU A 641 1.69 6.68 -35.64
N ILE A 642 0.39 6.94 -35.70
CA ILE A 642 -0.26 7.58 -36.84
C ILE A 642 -0.51 9.05 -36.48
N PRO A 643 0.07 10.01 -37.20
CA PRO A 643 -0.06 11.42 -36.85
C PRO A 643 -1.48 11.93 -37.14
N TYR A 644 -1.99 12.85 -36.31
CA TYR A 644 -3.23 13.55 -36.63
C TYR A 644 -3.03 14.44 -37.87
N ASN A 645 -3.89 14.30 -38.87
CA ASN A 645 -3.84 15.05 -40.12
C ASN A 645 -5.24 15.16 -40.74
N ALA A 646 -5.87 16.33 -40.62
CA ALA A 646 -7.18 16.61 -41.21
C ALA A 646 -7.19 16.55 -42.76
N GLY A 647 -6.02 16.61 -43.40
CA GLY A 647 -5.84 16.42 -44.85
C GLY A 647 -5.41 15.00 -45.25
N ALA A 648 -5.51 14.02 -44.33
CA ALA A 648 -5.13 12.63 -44.63
C ALA A 648 -6.02 12.03 -45.73
N GLY A 649 -5.42 11.15 -46.53
CA GLY A 649 -6.06 10.51 -47.67
C GLY A 649 -5.21 9.36 -48.20
N PRO A 650 -5.58 8.72 -49.32
CA PRO A 650 -4.90 7.52 -49.85
C PRO A 650 -3.38 7.69 -50.11
N PHE A 651 -2.91 8.94 -50.23
CA PHE A 651 -1.51 9.29 -50.48
C PHE A 651 -0.86 10.09 -49.34
N HIS A 652 -1.60 10.41 -48.28
CA HIS A 652 -1.14 11.21 -47.16
C HIS A 652 -1.51 10.50 -45.85
N LYS A 653 -0.48 9.95 -45.17
CA LYS A 653 -0.63 9.27 -43.87
C LYS A 653 -1.26 10.21 -42.84
N GLY A 654 -2.10 9.64 -41.99
CA GLY A 654 -2.60 10.28 -40.80
C GLY A 654 -4.04 9.90 -40.48
N TRP A 655 -4.55 10.41 -39.37
CA TRP A 655 -5.93 10.18 -38.96
C TRP A 655 -6.67 11.48 -38.65
N PHE A 656 -8.00 11.43 -38.71
CA PHE A 656 -8.86 12.54 -38.31
C PHE A 656 -10.22 12.06 -37.81
N PHE A 657 -10.91 12.91 -37.06
CA PHE A 657 -12.30 12.73 -36.68
C PHE A 657 -13.21 13.00 -37.87
N ALA A 658 -14.07 12.06 -38.22
CA ALA A 658 -15.06 12.18 -39.28
C ALA A 658 -16.43 12.59 -38.72
N LYS A 659 -17.28 13.21 -39.54
CA LYS A 659 -18.59 13.71 -39.08
C LYS A 659 -19.49 12.60 -38.55
N SER A 660 -19.46 11.42 -39.16
CA SER A 660 -20.25 10.26 -38.72
C SER A 660 -19.71 8.95 -39.33
N PRO A 661 -20.22 7.78 -38.91
CA PRO A 661 -19.89 6.49 -39.53
C PRO A 661 -20.27 6.40 -41.02
N THR A 662 -21.16 7.28 -41.49
CA THR A 662 -21.67 7.31 -42.88
C THR A 662 -21.17 8.51 -43.68
N ASP A 663 -20.66 9.56 -43.01
CA ASP A 663 -19.98 10.71 -43.60
C ASP A 663 -18.53 10.77 -43.09
N LEU A 664 -17.63 10.18 -43.88
CA LEU A 664 -16.21 10.04 -43.57
C LEU A 664 -15.39 11.31 -43.87
N SER A 665 -16.03 12.45 -44.14
CA SER A 665 -15.33 13.74 -44.29
C SER A 665 -14.88 14.29 -42.93
N PRO A 666 -13.76 15.04 -42.87
CA PRO A 666 -13.30 15.64 -41.62
C PRO A 666 -14.39 16.45 -40.91
N ALA A 667 -14.55 16.21 -39.61
CA ALA A 667 -15.45 16.96 -38.75
C ALA A 667 -14.80 18.30 -38.41
N VAL A 668 -15.37 19.41 -38.92
CA VAL A 668 -14.85 20.76 -38.75
C VAL A 668 -16.01 21.72 -38.49
N LEU A 669 -15.85 22.58 -37.48
CA LEU A 669 -16.69 23.73 -37.21
C LEU A 669 -16.11 24.94 -37.97
N HIS A 670 -16.87 25.43 -38.93
CA HIS A 670 -16.51 26.60 -39.71
C HIS A 670 -17.02 27.88 -39.01
N ILE A 671 -16.11 28.74 -38.56
CA ILE A 671 -16.44 30.06 -37.99
C ILE A 671 -16.05 31.14 -38.99
N VAL A 672 -17.01 32.00 -39.33
CA VAL A 672 -16.81 33.15 -40.21
C VAL A 672 -16.92 34.43 -39.39
N LEU A 673 -15.81 35.19 -39.31
CA LEU A 673 -15.78 36.51 -38.68
C LEU A 673 -16.12 37.63 -39.69
N PRO A 674 -16.42 38.87 -39.24
CA PRO A 674 -16.58 40.02 -40.14
C PRO A 674 -15.37 40.20 -41.07
N PHE A 675 -15.61 40.71 -42.28
CA PHE A 675 -14.61 40.90 -43.34
C PHE A 675 -14.06 39.61 -44.01
N GLY A 676 -14.72 38.46 -43.84
CA GLY A 676 -14.43 37.26 -44.61
C GLY A 676 -13.22 36.46 -44.10
N ILE A 677 -12.91 36.56 -42.80
CA ILE A 677 -11.89 35.71 -42.17
C ILE A 677 -12.56 34.40 -41.76
N HIS A 678 -12.01 33.28 -42.25
CA HIS A 678 -12.50 31.93 -42.01
C HIS A 678 -11.57 31.19 -41.05
N PHE A 679 -12.14 30.58 -40.02
CA PHE A 679 -11.44 29.65 -39.13
C PHE A 679 -12.13 28.28 -39.15
N ASP A 680 -11.33 27.26 -39.40
CA ASP A 680 -11.75 25.86 -39.39
C ASP A 680 -11.26 25.23 -38.09
N PHE A 681 -12.18 25.02 -37.16
CA PHE A 681 -11.89 24.35 -35.90
C PHE A 681 -12.27 22.89 -36.02
N PRO A 682 -11.32 21.94 -35.98
CA PRO A 682 -11.68 20.55 -36.04
C PRO A 682 -12.57 20.18 -34.84
N MET A 683 -13.55 19.32 -35.08
CA MET A 683 -14.48 18.82 -34.08
C MET A 683 -14.13 17.38 -33.74
N VAL A 684 -14.28 17.03 -32.47
CA VAL A 684 -14.05 15.66 -32.00
C VAL A 684 -15.37 14.90 -32.08
N THR A 685 -15.35 13.69 -32.64
CA THR A 685 -16.51 12.82 -32.82
C THR A 685 -16.13 11.39 -32.47
N HIS A 686 -17.12 10.47 -32.44
CA HIS A 686 -16.84 9.06 -32.16
C HIS A 686 -16.21 8.30 -33.33
N THR A 687 -16.22 8.87 -34.54
CA THR A 687 -15.74 8.21 -35.76
C THR A 687 -14.36 8.73 -36.14
N ILE A 688 -13.40 7.83 -36.25
CA ILE A 688 -12.04 8.12 -36.70
C ILE A 688 -11.78 7.46 -38.05
N VAL A 689 -11.15 8.19 -38.96
CA VAL A 689 -10.67 7.67 -40.25
C VAL A 689 -9.15 7.70 -40.25
N ILE A 690 -8.55 6.59 -40.69
CA ILE A 690 -7.11 6.33 -40.57
C ILE A 690 -6.56 6.00 -41.95
N TYR A 691 -5.54 6.71 -42.40
CA TYR A 691 -4.80 6.42 -43.64
C TYR A 691 -3.34 6.09 -43.30
N GLY A 692 -2.80 5.05 -43.93
CA GLY A 692 -1.45 4.55 -43.69
C GLY A 692 -1.04 3.47 -44.68
N THR A 693 0.06 2.77 -44.39
CA THR A 693 0.49 1.58 -45.13
C THR A 693 -0.47 0.40 -44.90
N ASP A 694 -0.38 -0.65 -45.72
CA ASP A 694 -1.26 -1.83 -45.59
C ASP A 694 -1.15 -2.49 -44.20
N ALA A 695 0.04 -2.52 -43.60
CA ALA A 695 0.23 -3.02 -42.24
C ALA A 695 -0.39 -2.10 -41.17
N GLU A 696 -0.28 -0.77 -41.35
CA GLU A 696 -0.80 0.21 -40.38
C GLU A 696 -2.33 0.33 -40.39
N ILE A 697 -2.99 0.05 -41.52
CA ILE A 697 -4.46 0.06 -41.63
C ILE A 697 -5.09 -1.31 -41.36
N GLN A 698 -4.26 -2.35 -41.22
CA GLN A 698 -4.67 -3.71 -40.86
C GLN A 698 -3.81 -4.29 -39.71
N PRO A 699 -3.72 -3.60 -38.57
CA PRO A 699 -2.96 -4.07 -37.41
C PRO A 699 -3.69 -5.20 -36.66
N ASN A 700 -3.03 -5.82 -35.67
CA ASN A 700 -3.72 -6.69 -34.71
C ASN A 700 -4.85 -5.93 -33.98
N HIS A 701 -4.59 -4.67 -33.63
CA HIS A 701 -5.58 -3.72 -33.10
C HIS A 701 -5.06 -2.28 -33.24
N PHE A 702 -5.97 -1.31 -33.15
CA PHE A 702 -5.60 0.10 -32.92
C PHE A 702 -5.66 0.41 -31.43
N VAL A 703 -4.85 1.37 -31.00
CA VAL A 703 -4.92 1.92 -29.65
C VAL A 703 -5.08 3.43 -29.74
N LEU A 704 -6.11 3.96 -29.09
CA LEU A 704 -6.11 5.38 -28.72
C LEU A 704 -5.40 5.51 -27.39
N ASP A 705 -4.27 6.21 -27.42
CA ASP A 705 -3.42 6.43 -26.27
C ASP A 705 -3.50 7.88 -25.82
N SER A 706 -3.51 8.13 -24.52
CA SER A 706 -3.53 9.47 -23.97
C SER A 706 -2.14 10.09 -24.15
N LYS A 707 -2.09 11.33 -24.62
CA LYS A 707 -0.83 12.11 -24.71
C LYS A 707 -0.19 12.40 -23.36
N ASP A 708 -0.97 12.31 -22.29
CA ASP A 708 -0.48 12.46 -20.92
C ASP A 708 0.10 11.13 -20.46
N ALA A 709 1.29 11.16 -19.85
CA ALA A 709 1.94 10.00 -19.27
C ALA A 709 1.05 9.27 -18.25
N ASP A 710 1.08 7.94 -18.29
CA ASP A 710 0.32 7.10 -17.36
C ASP A 710 0.72 7.34 -15.89
N GLY A 711 -0.31 7.42 -15.03
CA GLY A 711 -0.12 7.72 -13.61
C GLY A 711 0.66 6.64 -12.85
N SER A 712 0.41 5.36 -13.14
CA SER A 712 1.14 4.26 -12.49
C SER A 712 2.61 4.29 -12.89
N MET A 713 2.91 4.56 -14.17
CA MET A 713 4.30 4.71 -14.61
C MET A 713 4.98 5.89 -13.93
N MET A 714 4.31 7.04 -13.84
CA MET A 714 4.84 8.23 -13.18
C MET A 714 5.15 7.98 -11.70
N ASP A 715 4.26 7.28 -11.00
CA ASP A 715 4.44 6.91 -9.59
C ASP A 715 5.66 5.97 -9.42
N GLN A 716 5.81 4.97 -10.29
CA GLN A 716 6.98 4.08 -10.31
C GLN A 716 8.29 4.83 -10.57
N GLU A 717 8.29 5.84 -11.45
CA GLU A 717 9.47 6.68 -11.67
C GLU A 717 9.78 7.57 -10.47
N ALA A 718 8.76 8.13 -9.81
CA ALA A 718 8.94 8.90 -8.59
C ALA A 718 9.53 8.04 -7.47
N LEU A 719 9.05 6.79 -7.32
CA LEU A 719 9.61 5.83 -6.39
C LEU A 719 11.08 5.52 -6.71
N ARG A 720 11.41 5.28 -7.99
CA ARG A 720 12.79 5.01 -8.40
C ARG A 720 13.73 6.15 -8.00
N GLU A 721 13.34 7.39 -8.28
CA GLU A 721 14.14 8.57 -7.93
C GLU A 721 14.35 8.69 -6.42
N GLN A 722 13.31 8.44 -5.62
CA GLN A 722 13.41 8.43 -4.17
C GLN A 722 14.34 7.31 -3.69
N VAL A 723 14.12 6.08 -4.15
CA VAL A 723 14.89 4.91 -3.71
C VAL A 723 16.37 5.04 -4.07
N ASP A 724 16.70 5.53 -5.28
CA ASP A 724 18.09 5.76 -5.68
C ASP A 724 18.79 6.80 -4.78
N ALA A 725 18.04 7.83 -4.37
CA ALA A 725 18.54 8.89 -3.50
C ALA A 725 18.68 8.47 -2.03
N GLU A 726 17.75 7.66 -1.52
CA GLU A 726 17.65 7.34 -0.08
C GLU A 726 18.32 6.01 0.30
N ILE A 727 18.27 5.01 -0.58
CA ILE A 727 18.63 3.62 -0.26
C ILE A 727 19.91 3.21 -0.98
N ALA A 728 21.04 3.33 -0.29
CA ALA A 728 22.37 3.17 -0.89
C ALA A 728 22.66 1.79 -1.52
N ILE A 729 22.04 0.71 -1.05
CA ILE A 729 22.27 -0.63 -1.62
C ILE A 729 21.58 -0.81 -2.98
N LEU A 730 20.43 -0.18 -3.22
CA LEU A 730 19.66 -0.34 -4.45
C LEU A 730 20.25 0.57 -5.53
N LYS A 731 20.85 -0.06 -6.55
CA LYS A 731 21.57 0.63 -7.63
C LYS A 731 21.23 0.12 -9.01
N ARG A 732 20.57 -1.03 -9.12
CA ARG A 732 20.14 -1.62 -10.39
C ARG A 732 18.62 -1.65 -10.44
N PHE A 733 18.06 -0.77 -11.25
CA PHE A 733 16.62 -0.73 -11.51
C PHE A 733 16.33 -1.46 -12.82
N ASN A 734 15.46 -2.46 -12.75
CA ASN A 734 14.83 -3.05 -13.92
C ASN A 734 13.40 -2.48 -14.02
N ARG A 735 13.04 -1.92 -15.17
CA ARG A 735 11.79 -1.18 -15.36
C ARG A 735 11.01 -1.75 -16.52
N LEU A 736 9.79 -2.20 -16.25
CA LEU A 736 8.90 -2.79 -17.25
C LEU A 736 7.57 -2.03 -17.25
N TYR A 737 7.38 -1.15 -18.24
CA TYR A 737 6.21 -0.27 -18.32
C TYR A 737 5.43 -0.50 -19.61
N GLU A 738 4.10 -0.41 -19.58
CA GLU A 738 3.29 -0.45 -20.81
C GLU A 738 3.40 0.86 -21.62
N ASP A 739 3.52 2.01 -20.94
CA ASP A 739 3.61 3.37 -21.50
C ASP A 739 5.05 3.93 -21.54
N VAL A 740 6.01 3.15 -22.05
CA VAL A 740 7.41 3.61 -22.19
C VAL A 740 7.53 4.87 -23.06
N ASP A 741 6.60 5.05 -24.00
CA ASP A 741 6.63 6.09 -25.02
C ASP A 741 6.44 7.49 -24.43
N SER A 742 5.71 7.60 -23.32
CA SER A 742 5.46 8.87 -22.63
C SER A 742 6.58 9.29 -21.66
N LEU A 743 7.64 8.49 -21.51
CA LEU A 743 8.77 8.83 -20.66
C LEU A 743 9.56 10.03 -21.21
N SER A 744 9.94 10.93 -20.30
CA SER A 744 10.84 12.02 -20.65
C SER A 744 12.22 11.49 -21.10
N PRO A 745 12.96 12.22 -21.96
CA PRO A 745 14.32 11.83 -22.34
C PRO A 745 15.27 11.62 -21.15
N ALA A 746 15.07 12.38 -20.07
CA ALA A 746 15.83 12.20 -18.84
C ALA A 746 15.55 10.83 -18.20
N ASN A 747 14.27 10.46 -18.06
CA ASN A 747 13.87 9.19 -17.45
C ASN A 747 14.24 7.98 -18.32
N LEU A 748 14.17 8.10 -19.65
CA LEU A 748 14.65 7.06 -20.57
C LEU A 748 16.15 6.77 -20.37
N SER A 749 16.95 7.81 -20.12
CA SER A 749 18.40 7.67 -19.92
C SER A 749 18.83 7.28 -18.50
N ALA A 750 17.92 7.35 -17.52
CA ALA A 750 18.26 7.19 -16.10
C ALA A 750 18.62 5.75 -15.70
N ALA A 751 17.97 4.76 -16.30
CA ALA A 751 18.19 3.33 -16.05
C ALA A 751 17.69 2.50 -17.25
N PRO A 752 17.97 1.19 -17.34
CA PRO A 752 17.31 0.32 -18.31
C PRO A 752 15.78 0.37 -18.15
N VAL A 753 15.05 0.47 -19.26
CA VAL A 753 13.59 0.35 -19.32
C VAL A 753 13.20 -0.42 -20.57
N SER A 754 12.20 -1.27 -20.45
CA SER A 754 11.64 -2.05 -21.55
C SER A 754 10.13 -2.01 -21.52
N ARG A 755 9.49 -2.23 -22.67
CA ARG A 755 8.05 -2.39 -22.73
C ARG A 755 7.63 -3.64 -21.97
N LEU A 756 6.60 -3.54 -21.15
CA LEU A 756 6.04 -4.67 -20.42
C LEU A 756 5.50 -5.71 -21.42
N ASN A 757 6.03 -6.93 -21.35
CA ASN A 757 5.47 -8.11 -21.99
C ASN A 757 5.77 -9.35 -21.14
N ASP A 758 5.06 -10.44 -21.43
CA ASP A 758 5.09 -11.68 -20.64
C ASP A 758 6.49 -12.31 -20.53
N ALA A 759 7.24 -12.34 -21.64
CA ALA A 759 8.56 -12.96 -21.69
C ALA A 759 9.59 -12.19 -20.86
N VAL A 760 9.62 -10.86 -21.00
CA VAL A 760 10.56 -10.00 -20.27
C VAL A 760 10.22 -9.96 -18.78
N LEU A 761 8.93 -9.91 -18.43
CA LEU A 761 8.48 -9.99 -17.04
C LEU A 761 8.90 -11.32 -16.39
N THR A 762 8.62 -12.44 -17.05
CA THR A 762 9.00 -13.77 -16.55
C THR A 762 10.51 -13.90 -16.37
N ALA A 763 11.30 -13.40 -17.33
CA ALA A 763 12.75 -13.38 -17.21
C ALA A 763 13.23 -12.53 -16.02
N ALA A 764 12.65 -11.33 -15.83
CA ALA A 764 13.01 -10.43 -14.75
C ALA A 764 12.66 -11.00 -13.36
N LEU A 765 11.51 -11.66 -13.23
CA LEU A 765 11.13 -12.38 -12.01
C LEU A 765 12.13 -13.50 -11.72
N ASN A 766 12.42 -14.36 -12.71
CA ASN A 766 13.32 -15.50 -12.56
C ASN A 766 14.79 -15.12 -12.33
N GLU A 767 15.22 -13.93 -12.79
CA GLU A 767 16.56 -13.41 -12.51
C GLU A 767 16.81 -13.17 -11.00
N GLY A 768 15.72 -12.96 -10.24
CA GLY A 768 15.77 -12.66 -8.82
C GLY A 768 16.08 -11.18 -8.55
N GLN A 769 15.18 -10.56 -7.79
CA GLN A 769 15.19 -9.13 -7.44
C GLN A 769 15.16 -9.01 -5.92
N HIS A 770 15.68 -7.92 -5.35
CA HIS A 770 15.53 -7.70 -3.90
C HIS A 770 14.13 -7.19 -3.58
N PHE A 771 13.67 -6.23 -4.39
CA PHE A 771 12.34 -5.65 -4.30
C PHE A 771 11.60 -5.79 -5.62
N LEU A 772 10.30 -6.06 -5.53
CA LEU A 772 9.35 -6.03 -6.62
C LEU A 772 8.28 -4.99 -6.29
N SER A 773 8.15 -3.94 -7.09
CA SER A 773 7.06 -2.98 -7.00
C SER A 773 6.15 -3.14 -8.20
N LEU A 774 4.85 -3.32 -7.93
CA LEU A 774 3.80 -3.47 -8.93
C LEU A 774 2.82 -2.30 -8.77
N SER A 775 2.54 -1.57 -9.83
CA SER A 775 1.50 -0.52 -9.82
C SER A 775 0.60 -0.65 -11.04
N GLY A 776 -0.72 -0.70 -10.81
CA GLY A 776 -1.68 -0.85 -11.90
C GLY A 776 -2.97 -1.54 -11.48
N HIS A 777 -3.78 -1.95 -12.46
CA HIS A 777 -5.03 -2.68 -12.20
C HIS A 777 -4.75 -4.06 -11.62
N GLY A 778 -5.58 -4.47 -10.67
CA GLY A 778 -5.44 -5.75 -9.99
C GLY A 778 -6.74 -6.33 -9.52
N ASN A 779 -6.70 -7.64 -9.29
CA ASN A 779 -7.72 -8.41 -8.61
C ASN A 779 -7.04 -9.51 -7.77
N GLN A 780 -7.80 -10.41 -7.16
CA GLN A 780 -7.20 -11.51 -6.38
C GLN A 780 -6.20 -12.35 -7.18
N GLY A 781 -6.46 -12.53 -8.47
CA GLY A 781 -5.68 -13.40 -9.36
C GLY A 781 -4.45 -12.75 -10.00
N GLY A 782 -4.18 -11.46 -9.74
CA GLY A 782 -2.97 -10.83 -10.24
C GLY A 782 -3.04 -9.32 -10.51
N CYS A 783 -1.88 -8.75 -10.87
CA CYS A 783 -1.73 -7.39 -11.39
C CYS A 783 -0.49 -7.29 -12.29
N CYS A 784 -0.46 -6.30 -13.18
CA CYS A 784 0.73 -5.96 -13.99
C CYS A 784 1.36 -7.15 -14.76
N GLY A 785 0.52 -8.07 -15.26
CA GLY A 785 0.96 -9.28 -15.97
C GLY A 785 1.45 -10.42 -15.07
N VAL A 786 1.58 -10.20 -13.76
CA VAL A 786 1.83 -11.24 -12.76
C VAL A 786 0.49 -11.81 -12.30
N ASP A 787 0.23 -13.05 -12.66
CA ASP A 787 -0.96 -13.81 -12.26
C ASP A 787 -0.61 -14.91 -11.26
N ASP A 788 -1.62 -15.60 -10.72
CA ASP A 788 -1.45 -16.70 -9.76
C ASP A 788 -0.49 -17.79 -10.26
N ASN A 789 -0.54 -18.15 -11.55
CA ASN A 789 0.36 -19.17 -12.09
C ASN A 789 1.79 -18.65 -12.12
N LYS A 790 2.02 -17.42 -12.57
CA LYS A 790 3.37 -16.83 -12.54
C LYS A 790 3.91 -16.66 -11.13
N ALA A 791 3.07 -16.30 -10.18
CA ALA A 791 3.43 -16.24 -8.77
C ALA A 791 3.83 -17.63 -8.23
N ALA A 792 3.07 -18.67 -8.58
CA ALA A 792 3.34 -20.05 -8.19
C ALA A 792 4.54 -20.68 -8.90
N ASP A 793 4.83 -20.25 -10.14
CA ASP A 793 5.85 -20.85 -11.02
C ASP A 793 7.14 -20.03 -11.11
N SER A 794 7.22 -18.85 -10.49
CA SER A 794 8.44 -18.04 -10.51
C SER A 794 9.65 -18.84 -10.00
N ALA A 795 10.72 -18.87 -10.80
CA ALA A 795 11.86 -19.76 -10.65
C ALA A 795 13.13 -19.01 -10.20
N ASN A 796 12.99 -17.98 -9.38
CA ASN A 796 14.08 -17.19 -8.80
C ASN A 796 14.88 -17.93 -7.72
N GLY A 797 14.53 -19.18 -7.39
CA GLY A 797 15.28 -20.01 -6.45
C GLY A 797 15.35 -19.37 -5.07
N THR A 798 16.57 -19.04 -4.61
CA THR A 798 16.79 -18.43 -3.29
C THR A 798 16.91 -16.90 -3.32
N ASN A 799 16.76 -16.29 -4.50
CA ASN A 799 16.76 -14.84 -4.67
C ASN A 799 15.38 -14.27 -4.37
N TYR A 800 14.92 -14.43 -3.13
CA TYR A 800 13.58 -14.05 -2.69
C TYR A 800 13.41 -12.52 -2.74
N PHE A 801 12.33 -12.07 -3.39
CA PHE A 801 11.97 -10.65 -3.41
C PHE A 801 11.01 -10.29 -2.27
N ILE A 802 11.00 -9.00 -1.92
CA ILE A 802 9.97 -8.37 -1.09
C ILE A 802 9.06 -7.58 -2.03
N THR A 803 7.78 -7.95 -2.06
CA THR A 803 6.82 -7.34 -3.00
C THR A 803 6.02 -6.24 -2.33
N PHE A 804 5.89 -5.09 -2.98
CA PHE A 804 4.88 -4.08 -2.69
C PHE A 804 3.98 -3.92 -3.91
N ALA A 805 2.68 -4.15 -3.75
CA ALA A 805 1.71 -3.98 -4.83
C ALA A 805 0.76 -2.83 -4.53
N ASP A 806 0.95 -1.72 -5.22
CA ASP A 806 -0.05 -0.67 -5.34
C ASP A 806 -1.09 -1.07 -6.40
N SER A 807 -1.97 -1.98 -5.97
CA SER A 807 -3.00 -2.53 -6.83
C SER A 807 -4.14 -3.14 -6.00
N CYS A 808 -5.34 -3.16 -6.58
CA CYS A 808 -6.55 -3.66 -5.92
C CYS A 808 -6.50 -5.18 -5.69
N LEU A 809 -6.95 -5.63 -4.51
CA LEU A 809 -7.23 -7.03 -4.13
C LEU A 809 -6.12 -8.06 -4.32
N THR A 810 -4.90 -7.67 -4.71
CA THR A 810 -3.78 -8.61 -4.89
C THR A 810 -3.37 -9.32 -3.60
N ASN A 811 -3.87 -8.83 -2.47
CA ASN A 811 -3.72 -9.39 -1.13
C ASN A 811 -5.09 -9.79 -0.53
N GLY A 812 -6.08 -10.12 -1.35
CA GLY A 812 -7.45 -10.45 -0.96
C GLY A 812 -7.64 -11.86 -0.38
N PHE A 813 -6.82 -12.22 0.62
CA PHE A 813 -6.72 -13.55 1.22
C PHE A 813 -7.96 -14.05 2.00
N ASP A 814 -9.06 -13.28 2.05
CA ASP A 814 -10.26 -13.67 2.82
C ASP A 814 -11.28 -14.49 2.03
N ALA A 815 -11.20 -14.50 0.70
CA ALA A 815 -12.19 -15.14 -0.17
C ALA A 815 -11.68 -16.43 -0.84
N ALA A 816 -10.46 -16.38 -1.37
CA ALA A 816 -9.71 -17.46 -1.98
C ALA A 816 -8.23 -17.08 -1.99
N ASP A 817 -7.34 -18.06 -2.18
CA ASP A 817 -5.91 -17.83 -2.33
C ASP A 817 -5.67 -16.75 -3.39
N SER A 818 -4.98 -15.71 -2.96
CA SER A 818 -4.64 -14.53 -3.76
C SER A 818 -3.22 -14.64 -4.31
N MET A 819 -2.89 -13.85 -5.33
CA MET A 819 -1.56 -13.81 -5.95
C MET A 819 -0.44 -13.68 -4.89
N SER A 820 -0.66 -12.89 -3.83
CA SER A 820 0.30 -12.76 -2.73
C SER A 820 0.60 -14.08 -2.02
N GLU A 821 -0.41 -14.93 -1.85
CA GLU A 821 -0.28 -16.24 -1.18
C GLU A 821 0.43 -17.23 -2.08
N PHE A 822 0.11 -17.24 -3.38
CA PHE A 822 0.86 -18.01 -4.37
C PHE A 822 2.35 -17.64 -4.39
N MET A 823 2.69 -16.34 -4.32
CA MET A 823 4.09 -15.89 -4.25
C MET A 823 4.81 -16.36 -2.98
N LEU A 824 4.14 -16.31 -1.83
CA LEU A 824 4.72 -16.68 -0.54
C LEU A 824 4.82 -18.20 -0.35
N ASN A 825 3.86 -18.95 -0.85
CA ASN A 825 3.80 -20.42 -0.75
C ASN A 825 4.54 -21.14 -1.89
N ASN A 826 5.10 -20.42 -2.87
CA ASN A 826 5.93 -20.99 -3.92
C ASN A 826 7.22 -21.62 -3.35
N GLY A 827 7.32 -22.95 -3.33
CA GLY A 827 8.51 -23.68 -2.84
C GLY A 827 9.76 -23.57 -3.72
N GLY A 828 9.62 -23.16 -4.98
CA GLY A 828 10.71 -23.00 -5.95
C GLY A 828 11.30 -21.58 -6.05
N GLY A 829 10.71 -20.61 -5.36
CA GLY A 829 11.08 -19.20 -5.48
C GLY A 829 10.07 -18.27 -4.83
N GLY A 830 9.67 -17.22 -5.55
CA GLY A 830 8.68 -16.24 -5.13
C GLY A 830 9.20 -15.24 -4.11
N ALA A 831 8.27 -14.71 -3.32
CA ALA A 831 8.50 -13.66 -2.35
C ALA A 831 8.78 -14.24 -0.95
N VAL A 832 9.48 -13.47 -0.12
CA VAL A 832 9.65 -13.73 1.33
C VAL A 832 8.72 -12.84 2.18
N ALA A 833 8.25 -11.72 1.62
CA ALA A 833 7.23 -10.86 2.20
C ALA A 833 6.45 -10.14 1.10
N TYR A 834 5.19 -9.82 1.37
CA TYR A 834 4.26 -9.17 0.47
C TYR A 834 3.45 -8.11 1.20
N VAL A 835 3.41 -6.89 0.66
CA VAL A 835 2.57 -5.80 1.13
C VAL A 835 1.61 -5.40 0.01
N GLY A 836 0.31 -5.45 0.29
CA GLY A 836 -0.71 -5.11 -0.69
C GLY A 836 -2.11 -5.06 -0.11
N HIS A 837 -3.09 -4.75 -0.95
CA HIS A 837 -4.45 -4.44 -0.53
C HIS A 837 -5.39 -5.65 -0.58
N THR A 838 -6.15 -5.87 0.49
CA THR A 838 -7.24 -6.87 0.55
C THR A 838 -8.48 -6.43 -0.23
N ARG A 839 -8.59 -5.11 -0.47
CA ARG A 839 -9.69 -4.46 -1.20
C ARG A 839 -9.13 -3.43 -2.18
N PHE A 840 -9.96 -2.47 -2.60
CA PHE A 840 -9.59 -1.45 -3.56
C PHE A 840 -8.41 -0.58 -3.07
N SER A 841 -7.56 -0.18 -4.01
CA SER A 841 -6.51 0.86 -3.88
C SER A 841 -6.78 1.96 -4.92
N TRP A 842 -6.06 3.07 -4.82
CA TRP A 842 -6.11 4.18 -5.76
C TRP A 842 -4.70 4.60 -6.16
N ILE A 843 -4.40 4.59 -7.46
CA ILE A 843 -3.14 5.15 -7.98
C ILE A 843 -2.98 6.61 -7.56
N GLY A 844 -1.74 7.01 -7.28
CA GLY A 844 -1.39 8.25 -6.58
C GLY A 844 -1.48 8.11 -5.07
N LEU A 845 -2.62 7.70 -4.51
CA LEU A 845 -2.74 7.51 -3.06
C LEU A 845 -1.93 6.30 -2.59
N GLY A 846 -2.01 5.18 -3.28
CA GLY A 846 -1.22 3.99 -2.96
C GLY A 846 0.28 4.21 -3.12
N ASP A 847 0.69 5.07 -4.06
CA ASP A 847 2.08 5.51 -4.19
C ASP A 847 2.56 6.32 -2.97
N ASP A 848 1.72 7.16 -2.36
CA ASP A 848 2.09 7.83 -1.09
C ASP A 848 2.41 6.80 0.02
N PHE A 849 1.63 5.72 0.11
CA PHE A 849 1.86 4.63 1.05
C PHE A 849 3.13 3.84 0.71
N GLN A 850 3.37 3.57 -0.57
CA GLN A 850 4.56 2.88 -1.05
C GLN A 850 5.83 3.68 -0.78
N ARG A 851 5.83 4.98 -1.10
CA ARG A 851 6.96 5.88 -0.87
C ARG A 851 7.30 6.02 0.61
N GLU A 852 6.30 6.11 1.48
CA GLU A 852 6.52 6.14 2.93
C GLU A 852 7.06 4.80 3.46
N PHE A 853 6.60 3.67 2.91
CA PHE A 853 7.15 2.34 3.21
C PHE A 853 8.65 2.27 2.90
N PHE A 854 9.07 2.69 1.70
CA PHE A 854 10.49 2.69 1.32
C PHE A 854 11.30 3.75 2.05
N HIS A 855 10.75 4.94 2.30
CA HIS A 855 11.39 5.98 3.12
C HIS A 855 11.76 5.46 4.51
N THR A 856 10.88 4.65 5.08
CA THR A 856 11.05 4.09 6.42
C THR A 856 12.28 3.16 6.50
N LEU A 857 12.72 2.54 5.41
CA LEU A 857 13.93 1.70 5.35
C LEU A 857 15.23 2.44 5.71
N VAL A 858 15.24 3.78 5.59
CA VAL A 858 16.36 4.63 6.03
C VAL A 858 16.53 4.58 7.55
N ASN A 859 15.42 4.40 8.28
CA ASN A 859 15.36 4.54 9.74
C ASN A 859 15.24 3.19 10.47
N THR A 860 14.73 2.17 9.79
CA THR A 860 14.57 0.82 10.33
C THR A 860 14.90 -0.22 9.26
N HIS A 861 15.15 -1.45 9.69
CA HIS A 861 15.33 -2.58 8.80
C HIS A 861 14.24 -3.64 8.96
N HIS A 862 13.24 -3.42 9.82
CA HIS A 862 12.17 -4.41 10.02
C HIS A 862 10.99 -4.13 9.09
N VAL A 863 10.58 -5.13 8.31
CA VAL A 863 9.49 -5.00 7.31
C VAL A 863 8.15 -4.61 7.95
N GLY A 864 7.85 -5.09 9.16
CA GLY A 864 6.63 -4.74 9.89
C GLY A 864 6.57 -3.26 10.29
N LEU A 865 7.70 -2.66 10.66
CA LEU A 865 7.75 -1.22 10.97
C LEU A 865 7.63 -0.36 9.70
N MET A 866 8.13 -0.86 8.58
CA MET A 866 7.90 -0.23 7.29
C MET A 866 6.42 -0.29 6.89
N HIS A 867 5.74 -1.42 7.10
CA HIS A 867 4.29 -1.54 6.88
C HIS A 867 3.47 -0.62 7.79
N ASP A 868 3.88 -0.45 9.05
CA ASP A 868 3.21 0.45 10.01
C ASP A 868 3.41 1.94 9.73
N SER A 869 4.36 2.31 8.87
CA SER A 869 4.52 3.70 8.43
C SER A 869 3.25 4.29 7.79
N ARG A 870 2.36 3.43 7.25
CA ARG A 870 1.04 3.80 6.69
C ARG A 870 0.18 4.65 7.64
N PHE A 871 0.31 4.45 8.95
CA PHE A 871 -0.46 5.21 9.94
C PHE A 871 -0.09 6.70 9.98
N THR A 872 1.12 7.05 9.53
CA THR A 872 1.60 8.44 9.54
C THR A 872 0.93 9.32 8.47
N LEU A 873 0.28 8.68 7.49
CA LEU A 873 -0.35 9.32 6.34
C LEU A 873 -1.78 9.79 6.63
N LEU A 874 -2.43 9.28 7.68
CA LEU A 874 -3.74 9.79 8.12
C LEU A 874 -3.58 11.19 8.72
N THR A 875 -3.78 12.22 7.91
CA THR A 875 -3.62 13.63 8.31
C THR A 875 -4.93 14.36 8.52
N ASP A 876 -5.99 13.90 7.85
CA ASP A 876 -7.35 14.38 7.96
C ASP A 876 -8.28 13.24 8.45
N PRO A 877 -8.88 13.35 9.64
CA PRO A 877 -9.82 12.33 10.14
C PRO A 877 -11.12 12.25 9.33
N ASP A 878 -11.42 13.18 8.43
CA ASP A 878 -12.55 13.09 7.51
C ASP A 878 -12.18 12.37 6.19
N ASP A 879 -10.91 11.99 5.97
CA ASP A 879 -10.46 11.31 4.75
C ASP A 879 -10.75 9.80 4.77
N HIS A 880 -11.86 9.42 4.15
CA HIS A 880 -12.30 8.03 4.02
C HIS A 880 -11.34 7.15 3.20
N TYR A 881 -10.61 7.73 2.24
CA TYR A 881 -9.74 6.98 1.32
C TYR A 881 -8.41 6.63 1.99
N GLN A 882 -7.86 7.53 2.81
CA GLN A 882 -6.70 7.22 3.65
C GLN A 882 -7.03 6.14 4.67
N LYS A 883 -8.17 6.25 5.36
CA LYS A 883 -8.64 5.23 6.31
C LYS A 883 -8.83 3.88 5.64
N TRP A 884 -9.49 3.87 4.47
CA TRP A 884 -9.66 2.66 3.68
C TRP A 884 -8.31 2.02 3.34
N SER A 885 -7.36 2.81 2.83
CA SER A 885 -6.03 2.32 2.44
C SER A 885 -5.27 1.77 3.64
N ILE A 886 -5.35 2.41 4.82
CA ILE A 886 -4.74 1.91 6.06
C ILE A 886 -5.32 0.56 6.48
N LEU A 887 -6.64 0.37 6.36
CA LEU A 887 -7.32 -0.87 6.72
C LEU A 887 -7.05 -1.98 5.70
N ALA A 888 -7.07 -1.65 4.42
CA ALA A 888 -6.95 -2.62 3.32
C ALA A 888 -5.50 -3.07 3.09
N LEU A 889 -4.50 -2.23 3.39
CA LEU A 889 -3.08 -2.57 3.21
C LEU A 889 -2.59 -3.50 4.33
N ASN A 890 -2.27 -4.76 3.98
CA ASN A 890 -1.84 -5.80 4.92
C ASN A 890 -0.44 -6.32 4.57
N LEU A 891 0.29 -6.80 5.58
CA LEU A 891 1.58 -7.47 5.45
C LEU A 891 1.41 -8.98 5.58
N LEU A 892 1.65 -9.70 4.48
CA LEU A 892 1.91 -11.13 4.52
C LEU A 892 3.42 -11.35 4.58
N GLY A 893 3.92 -11.82 5.72
CA GLY A 893 5.34 -11.91 6.03
C GLY A 893 5.59 -11.90 7.54
N ASP A 894 6.82 -12.23 7.93
CA ASP A 894 7.26 -12.09 9.31
C ASP A 894 7.51 -10.61 9.62
N PRO A 895 6.75 -9.99 10.54
CA PRO A 895 6.86 -8.56 10.81
C PRO A 895 8.21 -8.16 11.40
N GLU A 896 8.91 -9.06 12.11
CA GLU A 896 10.24 -8.78 12.66
C GLU A 896 11.34 -8.90 11.62
N MET A 897 11.08 -9.55 10.47
CA MET A 897 12.13 -9.86 9.50
C MET A 897 12.95 -8.63 9.11
N GLU A 898 14.27 -8.77 9.29
CA GLU A 898 15.24 -7.71 8.98
C GLU A 898 15.61 -7.75 7.48
N ILE A 899 15.49 -6.60 6.83
CA ILE A 899 15.87 -6.37 5.44
C ILE A 899 17.37 -6.07 5.36
N TRP A 900 18.05 -6.76 4.45
CA TRP A 900 19.45 -6.49 4.16
C TRP A 900 19.65 -5.12 3.48
N THR A 901 20.22 -4.16 4.21
CA THR A 901 20.57 -2.83 3.66
C THR A 901 22.02 -2.71 3.22
N ARG A 902 22.80 -3.81 3.36
CA ARG A 902 24.17 -3.95 2.85
C ARG A 902 24.39 -5.37 2.37
N LYS A 903 25.23 -5.55 1.35
CA LYS A 903 25.65 -6.90 0.92
C LYS A 903 26.47 -7.56 2.03
N PRO A 904 26.17 -8.82 2.41
CA PRO A 904 26.99 -9.56 3.36
C PRO A 904 28.45 -9.65 2.91
N ILE A 905 29.37 -9.43 3.86
CA ILE A 905 30.80 -9.52 3.62
C ILE A 905 31.16 -10.99 3.36
N THR A 906 31.85 -11.27 2.26
CA THR A 906 32.45 -12.59 2.05
C THR A 906 33.85 -12.60 2.67
N LEU A 907 34.09 -13.55 3.58
CA LEU A 907 35.40 -13.71 4.20
C LEU A 907 36.35 -14.48 3.29
N LEU A 908 37.54 -13.94 3.07
CA LEU A 908 38.71 -14.70 2.65
C LEU A 908 39.45 -15.11 3.93
N THR A 909 39.36 -16.38 4.31
CA THR A 909 39.88 -16.87 5.58
C THR A 909 41.11 -17.77 5.37
N SER A 910 42.17 -17.54 6.14
CA SER A 910 43.32 -18.43 6.27
C SER A 910 43.27 -19.10 7.63
N VAL A 911 43.31 -20.44 7.65
CA VAL A 911 43.27 -21.25 8.86
C VAL A 911 44.44 -22.21 8.85
N PHE A 912 45.23 -22.23 9.92
CA PHE A 912 46.40 -23.11 9.99
C PHE A 912 46.86 -23.39 11.42
N PHE A 913 47.60 -24.50 11.61
CA PHE A 913 48.19 -24.84 12.90
C PHE A 913 49.64 -24.37 13.00
N LEU A 914 49.99 -23.76 14.13
CA LEU A 914 51.38 -23.48 14.49
C LEU A 914 51.59 -23.90 15.95
N LYS A 915 52.44 -24.92 16.16
CA LYS A 915 52.64 -25.61 17.44
C LYS A 915 51.33 -26.15 18.03
N ASP A 916 50.89 -25.62 19.16
CA ASP A 916 49.72 -26.01 19.97
C ASP A 916 48.51 -25.10 19.77
N LYS A 917 48.56 -24.14 18.83
CA LYS A 917 47.48 -23.19 18.54
C LYS A 917 46.97 -23.30 17.11
N LEU A 918 45.67 -23.05 16.93
CA LEU A 918 45.02 -22.83 15.64
C LEU A 918 44.98 -21.34 15.34
N TYR A 919 45.55 -20.90 14.23
CA TYR A 919 45.49 -19.50 13.79
C TYR A 919 44.39 -19.33 12.75
N VAL A 920 43.61 -18.27 12.92
CA VAL A 920 42.54 -17.86 12.01
C VAL A 920 42.72 -16.38 11.67
N LYS A 921 42.92 -16.09 10.39
CA LYS A 921 42.90 -14.72 9.86
C LYS A 921 41.82 -14.62 8.81
N ALA A 922 41.06 -13.52 8.80
CA ALA A 922 40.06 -13.28 7.78
C ALA A 922 40.18 -11.87 7.21
N TYR A 923 39.91 -11.76 5.91
CA TYR A 923 39.92 -10.53 5.15
C TYR A 923 38.57 -10.36 4.47
N ASN A 924 38.13 -9.12 4.24
CA ASN A 924 36.99 -8.89 3.36
C ASN A 924 37.45 -9.16 1.91
N LYS A 925 36.82 -10.11 1.23
CA LYS A 925 37.14 -10.48 -0.16
C LYS A 925 37.00 -9.30 -1.13
N ASP A 926 36.12 -8.34 -0.81
CA ASP A 926 35.88 -7.15 -1.64
C ASP A 926 36.72 -5.93 -1.22
N ASP A 927 37.45 -6.01 -0.09
CA ASP A 927 38.38 -4.97 0.30
C ASP A 927 39.67 -5.12 -0.50
N LEU A 928 39.85 -4.26 -1.51
CA LEU A 928 41.06 -4.21 -2.32
C LEU A 928 42.32 -3.91 -1.49
N ALA A 929 42.18 -3.21 -0.36
CA ALA A 929 43.28 -2.96 0.57
C ALA A 929 43.61 -4.17 1.46
N ARG A 930 42.77 -5.23 1.42
CA ARG A 930 42.93 -6.51 2.15
C ARG A 930 43.28 -6.32 3.61
N ASN A 931 42.58 -5.41 4.30
CA ASN A 931 42.80 -5.24 5.73
C ASN A 931 42.27 -6.45 6.49
N ALA A 932 43.08 -6.97 7.42
CA ALA A 932 42.67 -8.06 8.29
C ALA A 932 41.52 -7.61 9.19
N ILE A 933 40.46 -8.41 9.25
CA ILE A 933 39.31 -8.18 10.11
C ILE A 933 39.73 -8.52 11.54
N LYS A 934 39.78 -7.50 12.39
CA LYS A 934 40.26 -7.63 13.78
C LYS A 934 39.30 -8.35 14.72
N LYS A 935 37.99 -8.29 14.44
CA LYS A 935 36.95 -8.84 15.32
C LYS A 935 36.30 -10.05 14.66
N LEU A 936 36.79 -11.23 15.00
CA LEU A 936 36.28 -12.51 14.52
C LEU A 936 35.61 -13.28 15.65
N SER A 937 34.52 -13.96 15.32
CA SER A 937 33.85 -14.94 16.17
C SER A 937 34.18 -16.31 15.62
N VAL A 938 34.82 -17.15 16.42
CA VAL A 938 35.14 -18.53 16.04
C VAL A 938 34.34 -19.48 16.92
N LYS A 939 33.58 -20.38 16.28
CA LYS A 939 32.81 -21.42 16.96
C LYS A 939 33.27 -22.79 16.50
N VAL A 940 33.39 -23.72 17.43
CA VAL A 940 33.65 -25.13 17.14
C VAL A 940 32.43 -25.92 17.57
N HIS A 941 31.77 -26.56 16.61
CA HIS A 941 30.71 -27.52 16.85
C HIS A 941 31.33 -28.92 16.90
N LEU A 942 31.09 -29.62 18.00
CA LEU A 942 31.53 -30.99 18.27
C LEU A 942 30.30 -31.80 18.68
N ASP A 943 29.77 -32.58 17.73
CA ASP A 943 28.47 -33.23 17.88
C ASP A 943 27.40 -32.20 18.29
N GLU A 944 26.80 -32.33 19.48
CA GLU A 944 25.79 -31.39 20.01
C GLU A 944 26.38 -30.22 20.83
N ARG A 945 27.69 -30.17 21.05
CA ARG A 945 28.35 -29.15 21.89
C ARG A 945 28.94 -28.04 21.03
N VAL A 946 28.73 -26.79 21.44
CA VAL A 946 29.29 -25.61 20.75
C VAL A 946 30.26 -24.89 21.69
N TYR A 947 31.50 -24.75 21.24
CA TYR A 947 32.55 -24.00 21.92
C TYR A 947 32.75 -22.65 21.23
N HIS A 948 32.73 -21.57 22.01
CA HIS A 948 33.02 -20.23 21.52
C HIS A 948 34.46 -19.88 21.85
N LEU A 949 35.23 -19.53 20.82
CA LEU A 949 36.66 -19.26 20.93
C LEU A 949 36.93 -17.84 20.44
N GLU A 950 37.73 -17.10 21.21
CA GLU A 950 38.19 -15.77 20.83
C GLU A 950 39.66 -15.86 20.36
N PRO A 951 39.97 -15.42 19.13
CA PRO A 951 41.35 -15.30 18.68
C PRO A 951 42.10 -14.20 19.46
N ASP A 952 43.38 -14.42 19.73
CA ASP A 952 44.28 -13.40 20.25
C ASP A 952 44.60 -12.32 19.19
N GLU A 953 45.37 -11.27 19.55
CA GLU A 953 45.67 -10.15 18.65
C GLU A 953 46.39 -10.55 17.35
N GLU A 954 47.01 -11.74 17.31
CA GLU A 954 47.68 -12.31 16.14
C GLU A 954 46.79 -13.32 15.38
N GLY A 955 45.57 -13.57 15.86
CA GLY A 955 44.60 -14.52 15.31
C GLY A 955 44.75 -15.94 15.86
N GLY A 956 45.56 -16.15 16.90
CA GLY A 956 45.81 -17.46 17.52
C GLY A 956 44.71 -17.87 18.50
N ILE A 957 44.30 -19.13 18.44
CA ILE A 957 43.24 -19.72 19.26
C ILE A 957 43.79 -20.94 19.99
N GLY A 958 43.54 -21.02 21.29
CA GLY A 958 43.76 -22.25 22.05
C GLY A 958 42.81 -23.33 21.54
N PHE A 959 43.36 -24.35 20.88
CA PHE A 959 42.57 -25.39 20.22
C PHE A 959 42.99 -26.76 20.74
N ASP A 960 42.04 -27.51 21.31
CA ASP A 960 42.30 -28.85 21.83
C ASP A 960 42.40 -29.84 20.67
N ARG A 961 43.60 -30.38 20.45
CA ARG A 961 43.86 -31.32 19.36
C ARG A 961 43.11 -32.65 19.50
N ASP A 962 42.65 -33.01 20.70
CA ASP A 962 41.82 -34.21 20.85
C ASP A 962 40.46 -34.08 20.14
N TRP A 963 40.01 -32.84 19.87
CA TRP A 963 38.79 -32.59 19.11
C TRP A 963 38.87 -33.07 17.65
N LEU A 964 40.07 -33.15 17.07
CA LEU A 964 40.30 -33.67 15.71
C LEU A 964 40.04 -35.18 15.58
N LYS A 965 40.02 -35.91 16.69
CA LYS A 965 39.67 -37.34 16.72
C LYS A 965 38.18 -37.57 16.51
N ASN A 966 37.36 -36.52 16.59
CA ASN A 966 35.92 -36.61 16.42
C ASN A 966 35.57 -36.48 14.93
N GLU A 967 34.72 -37.37 14.42
CA GLU A 967 34.37 -37.42 12.99
C GLU A 967 33.48 -36.24 12.57
N ASN A 968 32.77 -35.63 13.52
CA ASN A 968 31.80 -34.55 13.30
C ASN A 968 32.22 -33.23 13.99
N ILE A 969 33.37 -32.68 13.59
CA ILE A 969 33.79 -31.33 13.98
C ILE A 969 33.51 -30.33 12.85
N LEU A 970 32.93 -29.17 13.20
CA LEU A 970 32.71 -28.04 12.29
C LEU A 970 33.22 -26.75 12.93
N LEU A 971 34.28 -26.17 12.35
CA LEU A 971 34.78 -24.84 12.72
C LEU A 971 34.04 -23.80 11.89
N THR A 972 33.43 -22.81 12.55
CA THR A 972 32.76 -21.66 11.92
C THR A 972 33.47 -20.38 12.31
N VAL A 973 33.91 -19.60 11.33
CA VAL A 973 34.53 -18.27 11.49
C VAL A 973 33.60 -17.22 10.93
N SER A 974 33.24 -16.20 11.70
CA SER A 974 32.39 -15.11 11.23
C SER A 974 32.89 -13.75 11.72
N ALA A 975 32.45 -12.68 11.06
CA ALA A 975 32.66 -11.30 11.45
C ALA A 975 31.31 -10.56 11.45
N PRO A 976 31.20 -9.39 12.11
CA PRO A 976 29.99 -8.57 12.04
C PRO A 976 29.61 -8.26 10.59
N GLY A 977 28.39 -8.65 10.18
CA GLY A 977 27.89 -8.45 8.82
C GLY A 977 28.53 -9.35 7.74
N SER A 978 29.27 -10.39 8.12
CA SER A 978 29.86 -11.35 7.18
C SER A 978 29.07 -12.65 7.10
N LEU A 979 29.20 -13.32 5.95
CA LEU A 979 28.84 -14.73 5.84
C LEU A 979 29.87 -15.57 6.64
N PRO A 980 29.42 -16.58 7.41
CA PRO A 980 30.31 -17.49 8.08
C PRO A 980 31.14 -18.30 7.08
N PHE A 981 32.43 -18.45 7.37
CA PHE A 981 33.33 -19.39 6.73
C PHE A 981 33.38 -20.68 7.56
N GLN A 982 33.28 -21.84 6.93
CA GLN A 982 33.20 -23.13 7.62
C GLN A 982 34.26 -24.13 7.15
N LEU A 983 34.80 -24.92 8.08
CA LEU A 983 35.71 -26.04 7.83
C LEU A 983 35.23 -27.30 8.54
N THR A 984 35.23 -28.41 7.83
CA THR A 984 34.82 -29.73 8.34
C THR A 984 35.98 -30.49 8.97
N SER A 985 35.68 -31.63 9.61
CA SER A 985 36.65 -32.57 10.16
C SER A 985 37.71 -33.00 9.16
N MET A 986 37.32 -33.31 7.92
CA MET A 986 38.24 -33.70 6.86
C MET A 986 39.25 -32.58 6.55
N ASN A 987 38.78 -31.34 6.38
CA ASN A 987 39.65 -30.21 6.07
C ASN A 987 40.58 -29.85 7.24
N LEU A 988 40.08 -29.90 8.48
CA LEU A 988 40.88 -29.62 9.66
C LEU A 988 41.96 -30.67 9.90
N ASN A 989 41.66 -31.95 9.63
CA ASN A 989 42.63 -33.05 9.74
C ASN A 989 43.76 -32.93 8.71
N GLU A 990 43.45 -32.54 7.47
CA GLU A 990 44.46 -32.26 6.45
C GLU A 990 45.38 -31.09 6.85
N LEU A 991 44.81 -30.01 7.39
CA LEU A 991 45.57 -28.86 7.89
C LEU A 991 46.45 -29.22 9.09
N ALA A 992 45.97 -30.07 10.00
CA ALA A 992 46.71 -30.52 11.16
C ALA A 992 47.88 -31.46 10.81
N GLY A 993 47.75 -32.23 9.72
CA GLY A 993 48.79 -33.13 9.23
C GLY A 993 49.95 -32.44 8.50
N LYS A 994 49.80 -31.15 8.15
CA LYS A 994 50.83 -30.32 7.49
C LYS A 994 51.37 -29.30 8.50
N GLU A 995 52.47 -29.62 9.20
CA GLU A 995 53.17 -28.59 9.98
C GLU A 995 53.72 -27.50 9.04
N LEU A 996 53.40 -26.23 9.33
CA LEU A 996 53.95 -25.08 8.61
C LEU A 996 55.47 -25.01 8.78
N THR A 997 56.21 -25.38 7.74
CA THR A 997 57.61 -25.01 7.57
C THR A 997 57.70 -23.53 7.14
N SER A 998 58.86 -22.92 7.33
CA SER A 998 59.14 -21.50 7.04
C SER A 998 58.81 -21.05 5.60
N GLU A 999 58.58 -21.97 4.66
CA GLU A 999 58.18 -21.68 3.27
C GLU A 999 56.71 -21.26 3.14
N LEU A 1000 55.80 -21.70 4.02
CA LEU A 1000 54.38 -21.32 3.97
C LEU A 1000 54.07 -19.97 4.66
N LEU A 1001 54.98 -19.49 5.52
CA LEU A 1001 54.97 -18.10 6.01
C LEU A 1001 55.09 -17.09 4.85
N MET A 1002 55.77 -17.47 3.75
CA MET A 1002 55.84 -16.66 2.54
C MET A 1002 54.48 -16.53 1.83
N LEU A 1003 53.52 -17.44 2.04
CA LEU A 1003 52.17 -17.34 1.45
C LEU A 1003 51.33 -16.27 2.17
N ASP A 1004 51.47 -16.15 3.50
CA ASP A 1004 50.86 -15.07 4.30
C ASP A 1004 51.56 -13.72 4.04
N GLU A 1005 52.87 -13.72 3.74
CA GLU A 1005 53.56 -12.54 3.21
C GLU A 1005 53.13 -12.20 1.77
N TRP A 1006 52.91 -13.20 0.90
CA TRP A 1006 52.43 -13.00 -0.48
C TRP A 1006 51.01 -12.44 -0.52
N LEU A 1007 50.12 -12.90 0.37
CA LEU A 1007 48.78 -12.32 0.54
C LEU A 1007 48.82 -10.86 1.00
N ARG A 1008 49.88 -10.45 1.74
CA ARG A 1008 50.15 -9.07 2.16
C ARG A 1008 50.92 -8.22 1.15
N ALA A 1009 51.65 -8.84 0.21
CA ALA A 1009 52.66 -8.17 -0.62
C ALA A 1009 52.25 -7.96 -2.10
N VAL A 1010 50.96 -7.74 -2.40
CA VAL A 1010 50.53 -7.26 -3.72
C VAL A 1010 50.14 -5.78 -3.61
N PRO A 1011 51.02 -4.82 -3.96
CA PRO A 1011 50.68 -3.41 -4.03
C PRO A 1011 50.22 -3.01 -5.44
N GLU A 1012 49.23 -2.13 -5.47
CA GLU A 1012 48.98 -1.07 -6.45
C GLU A 1012 49.86 -1.06 -7.72
N GLN A 1013 49.38 -1.68 -8.79
CA GLN A 1013 49.68 -1.18 -10.13
C GLN A 1013 48.40 -1.18 -10.96
N THR A 1014 47.64 -0.09 -10.86
CA THR A 1014 46.83 0.51 -11.95
C THR A 1014 46.09 1.75 -11.43
N GLN A 1015 46.82 2.75 -10.91
CA GLN A 1015 46.31 4.12 -10.82
C GLN A 1015 47.40 5.14 -11.17
N SER A 1016 47.85 5.12 -12.43
CA SER A 1016 48.29 6.35 -13.10
C SER A 1016 48.37 6.08 -14.60
N ASN A 1017 47.34 6.50 -15.34
CA ASN A 1017 47.43 7.12 -16.67
C ASN A 1017 46.03 7.20 -17.30
N CYS A 1018 45.22 8.15 -16.81
CA CYS A 1018 44.11 8.72 -17.57
C CYS A 1018 44.37 10.20 -17.78
N HIS A 1019 45.35 10.52 -18.62
CA HIS A 1019 45.34 11.73 -19.42
C HIS A 1019 45.28 11.31 -20.88
N GLY A 1020 44.08 11.41 -21.44
CA GLY A 1020 43.86 11.24 -22.87
C GLY A 1020 44.40 12.44 -23.62
N SER A 1021 45.41 12.21 -24.44
CA SER A 1021 45.67 13.01 -25.63
C SER A 1021 45.85 12.06 -26.82
N SER A 1022 44.87 12.09 -27.72
CA SER A 1022 44.93 11.88 -29.17
C SER A 1022 46.09 11.08 -29.79
N GLY A 1023 45.74 10.07 -30.59
CA GLY A 1023 46.33 9.93 -31.93
C GLY A 1023 47.08 8.63 -32.25
N GLN A 1024 46.53 7.92 -33.24
CA GLN A 1024 47.18 7.10 -34.28
C GLN A 1024 47.59 5.63 -34.03
N GLU A 1025 47.08 4.81 -34.96
CA GLU A 1025 47.52 3.52 -35.51
C GLU A 1025 48.99 3.11 -35.29
N ASN A 1026 49.25 1.85 -34.88
CA ASN A 1026 49.56 0.71 -35.77
C ASN A 1026 50.26 -0.45 -35.03
N GLN A 1027 49.90 -1.67 -35.47
CA GLN A 1027 50.69 -2.91 -35.58
C GLN A 1027 51.41 -3.53 -34.36
N GLY A 1028 50.86 -4.66 -33.92
CA GLY A 1028 51.52 -5.97 -34.01
C GLY A 1028 52.63 -6.30 -33.03
N GLN A 1029 52.33 -7.13 -32.02
CA GLN A 1029 53.18 -8.27 -31.67
C GLN A 1029 52.45 -9.24 -30.72
N THR A 1030 52.35 -10.48 -31.18
CA THR A 1030 51.95 -11.67 -30.42
C THR A 1030 52.97 -11.91 -29.31
N VAL A 1031 52.54 -11.94 -28.04
CA VAL A 1031 53.32 -12.53 -26.95
C VAL A 1031 52.50 -13.65 -26.33
N GLN A 1032 53.08 -14.84 -26.37
CA GLN A 1032 52.53 -16.10 -25.91
C GLN A 1032 52.16 -16.04 -24.42
N MET A 1033 50.94 -16.45 -24.07
CA MET A 1033 50.60 -16.85 -22.72
C MET A 1033 51.29 -18.18 -22.41
N THR A 1034 52.40 -18.13 -21.68
CA THR A 1034 52.87 -19.29 -20.92
C THR A 1034 51.91 -19.53 -19.77
N HIS A 1035 51.18 -20.64 -19.85
CA HIS A 1035 50.48 -21.28 -18.74
C HIS A 1035 51.39 -21.39 -17.51
N TYR A 1036 50.91 -20.88 -16.38
CA TYR A 1036 51.28 -21.41 -15.07
C TYR A 1036 50.03 -22.03 -14.44
N PRO A 1037 50.15 -23.23 -13.86
CA PRO A 1037 49.01 -24.01 -13.39
C PRO A 1037 48.40 -23.37 -12.15
N ALA A 1038 47.07 -23.40 -12.10
CA ALA A 1038 46.32 -23.20 -10.87
C ALA A 1038 46.83 -24.19 -9.80
N ALA A 1039 47.14 -23.66 -8.63
CA ALA A 1039 47.30 -24.45 -7.42
C ALA A 1039 46.18 -24.03 -6.46
N GLU A 1040 45.49 -25.07 -5.98
CA GLU A 1040 44.29 -25.11 -5.12
C GLU A 1040 44.37 -24.26 -3.85
#